data_AF-A0A6I6SCY7-F1
#
_entry.id   AF-A0A6I6SCY7-F1
#
_cell.length_a   1.000
_cell.length_b   1.000
_cell.length_c   1.000
_cell.angle_alpha   90.00
_cell.angle_beta   90.00
_cell.angle_gamma   90.00
#
_symmetry.space_group_name_H-M   'P 1'
#
loop_
_entity.id
_entity.type
_entity.pdbx_description
1 polymer ?
#
loop_
_entity_poly.entity_id
_entity_poly.type
_entity_poly.pdbx_seq_one_letter_code
_entity_poly.pdbx_strand_id
1 'polypeptide(L)'
;MGDEGVMSASADAADAGRPAGAAQAAGAAQAAGAAEATGPAGQYAPHPYIGGRTAALRALAAWRMRWPGAPRVVVVTGSPGSGRSRLLAGFLMLCDPEYRKRLPLDDLDPATVPPDLPAPAVPDPRGRTSAQVLWLLADHLGLAATRTEDIFTELAAREEPVTVVVPDVDLAGPVRPANEPARLIRDVLTPLAATTTVRLLADVPRELAAELAAAAPGGQVQVIDLDEPEWADPEGLVLHAETALTPEAGAPDLPYTTDPDARRALAEALARRAGGSRLTVHLAVRSLFALPAPGDVDPADASHLPATVGEVLDLHARRLGAEPLTLRQMLAPLAFAEGDGLPVELWHPLASAVAGHDMGPAIAEGMLLAAPFIEPVEQAEPAETAETADTDGATGDGSGNGSGGRTLLRLAHPVLAAEVRSGLADARDAQTRIAMALLQAVPQQNWSLADPYVRDYLAAHTLDAGLLPQLLTDPGLFAHADPVTLRAAVEAVPLDQLGAPAHTYLRTAPLLTRSGAPAEMRAALLETAFVEDGLQPYADALHGLGFDLPWRTLWSLPLAGVVSVAPAFLLPQGEGEGGEGGGEATGGSRPVAALVVPAGTPGARPLPDSDTALLLHDLFRPGHLDADATRMRRPSEDEQAASPYGLSRGADYLRVWARESGEVVTALLSDTPFRDADLSPQGVLLVATERGVTARQITVPAPAPVPEPAPERRQAPLPAPSPEAGPEVVPTIPAQATGTAPAADAASQDRPQGVEGDHS
;
A
#
# COMPACT_ATOMS: atom_id res chain seq x y z
N MET A 1 7.15 -4.66 48.14
CA MET A 1 7.22 -3.20 48.38
C MET A 1 7.94 -2.64 47.17
N GLY A 2 7.28 -2.28 46.09
CA GLY A 2 6.13 -1.40 46.01
C GLY A 2 6.68 -0.09 45.48
N ASP A 3 6.74 0.06 44.16
CA ASP A 3 6.71 1.37 43.52
C ASP A 3 6.22 1.22 42.07
N GLU A 4 5.09 1.87 41.80
CA GLU A 4 4.41 1.95 40.52
C GLU A 4 5.04 3.12 39.73
N GLY A 5 5.70 2.82 38.61
CA GLY A 5 6.25 3.80 37.68
C GLY A 5 5.52 3.74 36.36
N VAL A 6 4.53 4.62 36.21
CA VAL A 6 3.67 4.84 35.04
C VAL A 6 4.48 5.09 33.77
N MET A 7 4.35 4.20 32.77
CA MET A 7 4.68 4.51 31.37
C MET A 7 3.38 4.93 30.68
N SER A 8 3.28 6.23 30.37
CA SER A 8 2.28 6.79 29.47
C SER A 8 2.60 6.36 28.04
N ALA A 9 1.92 5.33 27.55
CA ALA A 9 1.81 5.09 26.12
C ALA A 9 0.82 6.10 25.54
N SER A 10 1.28 6.92 24.60
CA SER A 10 0.46 7.87 23.85
C SER A 10 -0.62 7.12 23.08
N ALA A 11 -1.87 7.46 23.38
CA ALA A 11 -3.03 7.09 22.59
C ALA A 11 -3.01 7.90 21.29
N ASP A 12 -2.65 7.27 20.17
CA ASP A 12 -2.89 7.76 18.80
C ASP A 12 -2.92 6.56 17.83
N ALA A 13 -3.89 5.66 18.06
CA ALA A 13 -4.18 4.53 17.18
C ALA A 13 -5.70 4.26 17.19
N ALA A 14 -6.49 5.23 16.73
CA ALA A 14 -7.93 5.09 16.58
C ALA A 14 -8.50 6.07 15.55
N ASP A 15 -8.02 6.06 14.30
CA ASP A 15 -8.73 6.73 13.18
C ASP A 15 -8.50 6.10 11.79
N ALA A 16 -7.71 5.05 11.67
CA ALA A 16 -7.41 4.39 10.38
C ALA A 16 -8.39 3.24 10.08
N GLY A 17 -9.65 3.58 9.79
CA GLY A 17 -10.65 2.56 9.42
C GLY A 17 -11.94 3.09 8.78
N ARG A 18 -12.01 4.39 8.48
CA ARG A 18 -13.16 4.96 7.79
C ARG A 18 -12.96 4.83 6.28
N PRO A 19 -13.93 4.30 5.51
CA PRO A 19 -13.86 4.37 4.06
C PRO A 19 -13.84 5.85 3.65
N ALA A 20 -12.70 6.33 3.14
CA ALA A 20 -12.50 7.72 2.75
C ALA A 20 -13.56 8.22 1.73
N GLY A 21 -14.18 7.31 0.98
CA GLY A 21 -15.30 7.61 0.08
C GLY A 21 -16.62 7.99 0.77
N ALA A 22 -16.81 7.65 2.05
CA ALA A 22 -18.06 7.94 2.76
C ALA A 22 -18.18 9.40 3.23
N ALA A 23 -17.06 10.13 3.35
CA ALA A 23 -17.05 11.54 3.72
C ALA A 23 -17.46 12.44 2.53
N GLN A 24 -16.96 12.18 1.32
CA GLN A 24 -17.44 12.87 0.10
C GLN A 24 -18.86 12.44 -0.28
N ALA A 25 -19.24 11.18 -0.07
CA ALA A 25 -20.61 10.71 -0.30
C ALA A 25 -21.65 11.31 0.67
N ALA A 26 -21.25 11.65 1.90
CA ALA A 26 -22.11 12.33 2.86
C ALA A 26 -22.49 13.76 2.42
N GLY A 27 -21.62 14.43 1.66
CA GLY A 27 -21.91 15.73 1.05
C GLY A 27 -22.98 15.64 -0.06
N ALA A 28 -22.94 14.58 -0.87
CA ALA A 28 -23.95 14.32 -1.89
C ALA A 28 -25.29 13.82 -1.29
N ALA A 29 -25.25 13.04 -0.21
CA ALA A 29 -26.44 12.59 0.51
C ALA A 29 -27.18 13.73 1.24
N GLN A 30 -26.49 14.81 1.63
CA GLN A 30 -27.12 15.99 2.23
C GLN A 30 -27.82 16.89 1.20
N ALA A 31 -27.42 16.86 -0.08
CA ALA A 31 -28.06 17.66 -1.12
C ALA A 31 -29.40 17.08 -1.61
N ALA A 32 -29.65 15.78 -1.41
CA ALA A 32 -30.87 15.11 -1.88
C ALA A 32 -32.01 15.03 -0.82
N GLY A 33 -31.83 15.64 0.35
CA GLY A 33 -32.75 15.51 1.49
C GLY A 33 -33.61 16.75 1.73
N ALA A 34 -34.62 17.01 0.88
CA ALA A 34 -35.84 17.75 1.24
C ALA A 34 -36.81 17.85 0.03
N ALA A 35 -37.39 16.73 -0.38
CA ALA A 35 -38.61 16.77 -1.18
C ALA A 35 -39.66 15.90 -0.47
N GLU A 36 -40.60 16.57 0.17
CA GLU A 36 -41.72 15.98 0.90
C GLU A 36 -42.68 15.31 -0.10
N ALA A 37 -42.36 14.07 -0.49
CA ALA A 37 -43.21 13.26 -1.37
C ALA A 37 -44.29 12.58 -0.52
N THR A 38 -45.38 13.31 -0.24
CA THR A 38 -46.63 12.70 0.24
C THR A 38 -47.23 11.81 -0.86
N GLY A 39 -46.80 10.55 -0.90
CA GLY A 39 -47.43 9.46 -1.64
C GLY A 39 -48.58 8.81 -0.85
N PRO A 40 -49.51 8.10 -1.51
CA PRO A 40 -50.67 7.50 -0.88
C PRO A 40 -50.26 6.42 0.13
N ALA A 41 -51.02 6.30 1.22
CA ALA A 41 -50.75 5.39 2.34
C ALA A 41 -50.41 3.96 1.88
N GLY A 42 -49.17 3.52 2.14
CA GLY A 42 -48.72 2.13 1.97
C GLY A 42 -47.45 1.91 1.14
N GLN A 43 -46.84 2.94 0.55
CA GLN A 43 -45.56 2.80 -0.15
C GLN A 43 -44.40 3.35 0.70
N TYR A 44 -43.49 2.47 1.11
CA TYR A 44 -42.25 2.85 1.77
C TYR A 44 -41.30 3.54 0.80
N ALA A 45 -40.54 4.51 1.30
CA ALA A 45 -39.50 5.17 0.54
C ALA A 45 -38.33 4.20 0.24
N PRO A 46 -37.68 4.34 -0.91
CA PRO A 46 -36.46 3.59 -1.23
C PRO A 46 -35.29 4.11 -0.40
N HIS A 47 -34.30 3.25 -0.17
CA HIS A 47 -33.10 3.65 0.58
C HIS A 47 -32.39 4.83 -0.11
N PRO A 48 -32.12 5.96 0.57
CA PRO A 48 -31.69 7.21 -0.08
C PRO A 48 -30.35 7.09 -0.83
N TYR A 49 -29.45 6.23 -0.35
CA TYR A 49 -28.17 6.00 -1.05
C TYR A 49 -28.28 4.98 -2.20
N ILE A 50 -29.15 3.97 -2.09
CA ILE A 50 -29.20 2.84 -3.04
C ILE A 50 -30.24 3.11 -4.14
N GLY A 51 -31.36 3.76 -3.79
CA GLY A 51 -32.48 4.05 -4.67
C GLY A 51 -33.29 2.81 -5.08
N GLY A 52 -33.22 1.70 -4.33
CA GLY A 52 -33.92 0.45 -4.65
C GLY A 52 -33.29 -0.78 -4.00
N ARG A 53 -33.39 -1.94 -4.67
CA ARG A 53 -32.91 -3.28 -4.29
C ARG A 53 -33.60 -3.84 -3.04
N THR A 54 -34.89 -3.55 -2.87
CA THR A 54 -35.68 -3.93 -1.69
C THR A 54 -35.62 -5.43 -1.39
N ALA A 55 -35.73 -6.30 -2.39
CA ALA A 55 -35.64 -7.75 -2.19
C ALA A 55 -34.27 -8.15 -1.57
N ALA A 56 -33.17 -7.67 -2.15
CA ALA A 56 -31.83 -7.94 -1.66
C ALA A 56 -31.62 -7.37 -0.24
N LEU A 57 -32.06 -6.14 0.02
CA LEU A 57 -31.98 -5.53 1.35
C LEU A 57 -32.80 -6.31 2.39
N ARG A 58 -33.99 -6.81 2.05
CA ARG A 58 -34.77 -7.69 2.94
C ARG A 58 -34.02 -8.98 3.25
N ALA A 59 -33.38 -9.60 2.26
CA ALA A 59 -32.57 -10.79 2.48
C ALA A 59 -31.35 -10.52 3.38
N LEU A 60 -30.65 -9.40 3.17
CA LEU A 60 -29.51 -8.99 4.00
C LEU A 60 -29.94 -8.62 5.43
N ALA A 61 -31.08 -7.94 5.60
CA ALA A 61 -31.65 -7.66 6.91
C ALA A 61 -32.06 -8.94 7.64
N ALA A 62 -32.75 -9.86 6.97
CA ALA A 62 -33.12 -11.17 7.52
C ALA A 62 -31.88 -12.01 7.91
N TRP A 63 -30.85 -11.98 7.06
CA TRP A 63 -29.55 -12.56 7.38
C TRP A 63 -29.00 -11.91 8.65
N ARG A 64 -28.91 -10.59 8.75
CA ARG A 64 -28.36 -9.88 9.93
C ARG A 64 -29.15 -10.15 11.21
N MET A 65 -30.48 -10.27 11.11
CA MET A 65 -31.42 -10.60 12.18
C MET A 65 -31.26 -12.04 12.72
N ARG A 66 -30.56 -12.93 12.00
CA ARG A 66 -30.46 -14.36 12.33
C ARG A 66 -31.83 -15.04 12.37
N TRP A 67 -32.72 -14.69 11.43
CA TRP A 67 -34.04 -15.34 11.35
C TRP A 67 -33.91 -16.87 11.24
N PRO A 68 -34.84 -17.64 11.84
CA PRO A 68 -34.82 -19.10 11.72
C PRO A 68 -34.80 -19.54 10.25
N GLY A 69 -33.80 -20.36 9.89
CA GLY A 69 -33.62 -20.82 8.51
C GLY A 69 -32.87 -19.85 7.58
N ALA A 70 -32.49 -18.66 8.06
CA ALA A 70 -31.62 -17.77 7.30
C ALA A 70 -30.23 -18.42 7.12
N PRO A 71 -29.63 -18.31 5.93
CA PRO A 71 -28.30 -18.85 5.65
C PRO A 71 -27.25 -18.19 6.57
N ARG A 72 -26.13 -18.87 6.77
CA ARG A 72 -24.97 -18.30 7.48
C ARG A 72 -24.09 -17.48 6.54
N VAL A 73 -23.95 -17.96 5.31
CA VAL A 73 -23.10 -17.38 4.27
C VAL A 73 -24.00 -16.77 3.20
N VAL A 74 -23.77 -15.51 2.88
CA VAL A 74 -24.41 -14.81 1.77
C VAL A 74 -23.34 -14.37 0.79
N VAL A 75 -23.49 -14.76 -0.47
CA VAL A 75 -22.63 -14.35 -1.57
C VAL A 75 -23.41 -13.38 -2.43
N VAL A 76 -23.01 -12.13 -2.49
CA VAL A 76 -23.56 -11.14 -3.41
C VAL A 76 -22.74 -11.17 -4.67
N THR A 77 -23.40 -11.27 -5.82
CA THR A 77 -22.74 -11.29 -7.12
C THR A 77 -23.62 -10.63 -8.18
N GLY A 78 -23.12 -10.51 -9.39
CA GLY A 78 -23.83 -9.89 -10.51
C GLY A 78 -22.86 -9.31 -11.53
N SER A 79 -23.39 -8.86 -12.65
CA SER A 79 -22.62 -8.34 -13.76
C SER A 79 -21.87 -7.08 -13.32
N PRO A 80 -20.71 -6.77 -13.93
CA PRO A 80 -19.98 -5.56 -13.62
C PRO A 80 -20.85 -4.31 -13.82
N GLY A 81 -20.91 -3.43 -12.81
CA GLY A 81 -21.76 -2.23 -12.86
C GLY A 81 -23.22 -2.42 -12.41
N SER A 82 -23.60 -3.63 -11.97
CA SER A 82 -24.92 -3.93 -11.39
C SER A 82 -25.21 -3.21 -10.04
N GLY A 83 -24.16 -2.69 -9.39
CA GLY A 83 -24.26 -1.93 -8.14
C GLY A 83 -24.02 -2.73 -6.86
N ARG A 84 -23.27 -3.84 -6.92
CA ARG A 84 -22.93 -4.69 -5.76
C ARG A 84 -22.29 -3.89 -4.62
N SER A 85 -21.21 -3.16 -4.89
CA SER A 85 -20.52 -2.28 -3.94
C SER A 85 -21.47 -1.24 -3.32
N ARG A 86 -22.36 -0.66 -4.13
CA ARG A 86 -23.34 0.33 -3.66
C ARG A 86 -24.39 -0.28 -2.73
N LEU A 87 -24.86 -1.50 -3.03
CA LEU A 87 -25.77 -2.25 -2.19
C LEU A 87 -25.12 -2.58 -0.83
N LEU A 88 -23.89 -3.12 -0.84
CA LEU A 88 -23.17 -3.46 0.39
C LEU A 88 -22.86 -2.21 1.22
N ALA A 89 -22.39 -1.13 0.60
CA ALA A 89 -22.11 0.13 1.28
C ALA A 89 -23.39 0.68 1.95
N GLY A 90 -24.52 0.74 1.24
CA GLY A 90 -25.78 1.20 1.81
C GLY A 90 -26.31 0.27 2.92
N PHE A 91 -26.13 -1.04 2.80
CA PHE A 91 -26.45 -1.98 3.87
C PHE A 91 -25.57 -1.78 5.12
N LEU A 92 -24.27 -1.54 4.93
CA LEU A 92 -23.34 -1.25 6.03
C LEU A 92 -23.68 0.09 6.70
N MET A 93 -24.11 1.11 5.95
CA MET A 93 -24.62 2.37 6.52
C MET A 93 -25.82 2.16 7.44
N LEU A 94 -26.69 1.18 7.16
CA LEU A 94 -27.80 0.82 8.06
C LEU A 94 -27.34 0.07 9.32
N CYS A 95 -26.19 -0.60 9.27
CA CYS A 95 -25.61 -1.34 10.38
C CYS A 95 -24.69 -0.48 11.26
N ASP A 96 -24.12 0.59 10.71
CA ASP A 96 -23.22 1.49 11.43
C ASP A 96 -24.04 2.50 12.29
N PRO A 97 -23.80 2.59 13.60
CA PRO A 97 -24.58 3.46 14.48
C PRO A 97 -24.55 4.95 14.12
N GLU A 98 -23.47 5.46 13.55
CA GLU A 98 -23.32 6.89 13.22
C GLU A 98 -24.01 7.22 11.89
N TYR A 99 -23.87 6.37 10.88
CA TYR A 99 -24.60 6.54 9.62
C TYR A 99 -26.10 6.28 9.78
N ARG A 100 -26.47 5.28 10.56
CA ARG A 100 -27.87 4.89 10.81
C ARG A 100 -28.70 6.05 11.37
N LYS A 101 -28.14 6.88 12.26
CA LYS A 101 -28.83 8.06 12.84
C LYS A 101 -29.14 9.15 11.81
N ARG A 102 -28.44 9.17 10.67
CA ARG A 102 -28.59 10.16 9.61
C ARG A 102 -29.59 9.73 8.53
N LEU A 103 -30.07 8.48 8.58
CA LEU A 103 -30.99 7.92 7.61
C LEU A 103 -32.45 8.08 8.09
N PRO A 104 -33.40 8.37 7.19
CA PRO A 104 -34.82 8.48 7.52
C PRO A 104 -35.45 7.08 7.67
N LEU A 105 -35.12 6.38 8.75
CA LEU A 105 -35.51 4.97 8.94
C LEU A 105 -37.03 4.75 8.98
N ASP A 106 -37.79 5.73 9.48
CA ASP A 106 -39.25 5.66 9.60
C ASP A 106 -39.95 5.64 8.23
N ASP A 107 -39.30 6.16 7.19
CA ASP A 107 -39.82 6.17 5.82
C ASP A 107 -39.49 4.87 5.07
N LEU A 108 -38.51 4.10 5.54
CA LEU A 108 -38.06 2.86 4.90
C LEU A 108 -38.96 1.67 5.26
N ASP A 109 -38.96 0.65 4.40
CA ASP A 109 -39.60 -0.62 4.71
C ASP A 109 -38.90 -1.27 5.92
N PRO A 110 -39.59 -1.51 7.05
CA PRO A 110 -38.99 -2.11 8.24
C PRO A 110 -38.33 -3.48 7.97
N ALA A 111 -38.79 -4.22 6.95
CA ALA A 111 -38.19 -5.49 6.56
C ALA A 111 -36.81 -5.33 5.89
N THR A 112 -36.45 -4.13 5.42
CA THR A 112 -35.13 -3.81 4.83
C THR A 112 -34.14 -3.27 5.85
N VAL A 113 -34.60 -2.93 7.06
CA VAL A 113 -33.80 -2.29 8.08
C VAL A 113 -33.21 -3.37 9.01
N PRO A 114 -31.88 -3.59 9.02
CA PRO A 114 -31.24 -4.51 9.96
C PRO A 114 -31.42 -4.04 11.42
N PRO A 115 -31.33 -4.98 12.39
CA PRO A 115 -31.46 -4.66 13.80
C PRO A 115 -30.30 -3.79 14.26
N ASP A 116 -30.53 -3.06 15.35
CA ASP A 116 -29.50 -2.32 16.05
C ASP A 116 -28.60 -3.30 16.84
N LEU A 117 -27.56 -3.78 16.15
CA LEU A 117 -26.54 -4.70 16.66
C LEU A 117 -25.16 -4.07 16.38
N PRO A 118 -24.10 -4.47 17.11
CA PRO A 118 -22.75 -3.98 16.84
C PRO A 118 -22.37 -4.10 15.36
N ALA A 119 -21.63 -3.13 14.83
CA ALA A 119 -21.20 -3.13 13.44
C ALA A 119 -20.43 -4.44 13.13
N PRO A 120 -20.62 -5.03 11.93
CA PRO A 120 -19.86 -6.21 11.53
C PRO A 120 -18.38 -5.87 11.33
N ALA A 121 -17.52 -6.90 11.39
CA ALA A 121 -16.13 -6.75 10.96
C ALA A 121 -16.08 -6.61 9.43
N VAL A 122 -15.43 -5.56 8.92
CA VAL A 122 -15.36 -5.26 7.48
C VAL A 122 -13.90 -5.10 7.04
N PRO A 123 -13.14 -6.19 6.85
CA PRO A 123 -11.78 -6.07 6.34
C PRO A 123 -11.81 -5.66 4.86
N ASP A 124 -11.20 -4.52 4.55
CA ASP A 124 -11.12 -3.97 3.19
C ASP A 124 -10.05 -4.70 2.36
N PRO A 125 -10.43 -5.45 1.30
CA PRO A 125 -9.47 -6.18 0.49
C PRO A 125 -8.70 -5.30 -0.49
N ARG A 126 -9.13 -4.05 -0.75
CA ARG A 126 -8.56 -3.20 -1.80
C ARG A 126 -7.04 -3.06 -1.62
N GLY A 127 -6.27 -3.42 -2.64
CA GLY A 127 -4.81 -3.29 -2.63
C GLY A 127 -4.09 -4.28 -1.69
N ARG A 128 -4.81 -5.16 -0.99
CA ARG A 128 -4.27 -6.04 0.06
C ARG A 128 -4.21 -7.48 -0.37
N THR A 129 -3.16 -8.17 0.06
CA THR A 129 -3.04 -9.62 -0.07
C THR A 129 -4.05 -10.33 0.83
N SER A 130 -4.37 -11.58 0.49
CA SER A 130 -5.25 -12.47 1.24
C SER A 130 -4.79 -12.62 2.69
N ALA A 131 -3.48 -12.71 2.90
CA ALA A 131 -2.88 -12.76 4.23
C ALA A 131 -3.11 -11.47 5.02
N GLN A 132 -2.93 -10.30 4.40
CA GLN A 132 -3.19 -9.00 5.05
C GLN A 132 -4.66 -8.84 5.42
N VAL A 133 -5.60 -9.25 4.55
CA VAL A 133 -7.05 -9.23 4.85
C VAL A 133 -7.38 -10.09 6.06
N LEU A 134 -6.80 -11.29 6.14
CA LEU A 134 -7.00 -12.19 7.27
C LEU A 134 -6.40 -11.62 8.58
N TRP A 135 -5.24 -10.99 8.52
CA TRP A 135 -4.62 -10.33 9.68
C TRP A 135 -5.40 -9.09 10.13
N LEU A 136 -5.96 -8.30 9.21
CA LEU A 136 -6.88 -7.20 9.55
C LEU A 136 -8.11 -7.70 10.30
N LEU A 137 -8.65 -8.84 9.89
CA LEU A 137 -9.76 -9.47 10.60
C LEU A 137 -9.35 -9.94 12.00
N ALA A 138 -8.17 -10.55 12.14
CA ALA A 138 -7.67 -11.00 13.43
C ALA A 138 -7.43 -9.84 14.40
N ASP A 139 -6.83 -8.75 13.93
CA ASP A 139 -6.59 -7.53 14.71
C ASP A 139 -7.91 -6.89 15.15
N HIS A 140 -8.86 -6.70 14.22
CA HIS A 140 -10.18 -6.16 14.52
C HIS A 140 -10.96 -6.98 15.56
N LEU A 141 -10.77 -8.30 15.58
CA LEU A 141 -11.42 -9.21 16.53
C LEU A 141 -10.60 -9.47 17.81
N GLY A 142 -9.39 -8.90 17.91
CA GLY A 142 -8.49 -9.09 19.05
C GLY A 142 -8.04 -10.54 19.25
N LEU A 143 -7.77 -11.27 18.17
CA LEU A 143 -7.32 -12.67 18.21
C LEU A 143 -5.83 -12.75 18.57
N ALA A 144 -5.44 -13.73 19.38
CA ALA A 144 -4.07 -13.92 19.85
C ALA A 144 -3.24 -14.82 18.92
N ALA A 145 -3.55 -14.75 17.62
CA ALA A 145 -2.98 -15.63 16.61
C ALA A 145 -1.54 -15.23 16.26
N THR A 146 -0.66 -16.23 16.10
CA THR A 146 0.73 -16.01 15.64
C THR A 146 0.94 -16.49 14.21
N ARG A 147 0.05 -17.35 13.72
CA ARG A 147 0.02 -17.89 12.36
C ARG A 147 -1.37 -17.74 11.77
N THR A 148 -1.47 -17.70 10.45
CA THR A 148 -2.74 -17.56 9.74
C THR A 148 -3.71 -18.72 10.01
N GLU A 149 -3.20 -19.93 10.21
CA GLU A 149 -4.01 -21.10 10.58
C GLU A 149 -4.59 -21.04 12.01
N ASP A 150 -3.92 -20.33 12.93
CA ASP A 150 -4.40 -20.15 14.30
C ASP A 150 -5.68 -19.29 14.31
N ILE A 151 -5.78 -18.33 13.38
CA ILE A 151 -6.93 -17.41 13.24
C ILE A 151 -8.23 -18.20 13.06
N PHE A 152 -8.26 -19.19 12.17
CA PHE A 152 -9.46 -20.01 11.95
C PHE A 152 -9.79 -20.88 13.17
N THR A 153 -8.76 -21.38 13.85
CA THR A 153 -8.93 -22.19 15.08
C THR A 153 -9.54 -21.36 16.20
N GLU A 154 -9.05 -20.14 16.42
CA GLU A 154 -9.59 -19.21 17.41
C GLU A 154 -11.01 -18.77 17.07
N LEU A 155 -11.29 -18.48 15.80
CA LEU A 155 -12.65 -18.17 15.34
C LEU A 155 -13.60 -19.33 15.63
N ALA A 156 -13.20 -20.56 15.32
CA ALA A 156 -14.01 -21.77 15.56
C ALA A 156 -14.27 -22.04 17.05
N ALA A 157 -13.38 -21.59 17.94
CA ALA A 157 -13.50 -21.76 19.39
C ALA A 157 -14.41 -20.73 20.08
N ARG A 158 -14.89 -19.71 19.35
CA ARG A 158 -15.74 -18.66 19.95
C ARG A 158 -17.12 -19.20 20.35
N GLU A 159 -17.59 -18.77 21.51
CA GLU A 159 -18.94 -19.08 21.99
C GLU A 159 -20.03 -18.34 21.20
N GLU A 160 -19.75 -17.09 20.82
CA GLU A 160 -20.69 -16.24 20.06
C GLU A 160 -20.28 -16.11 18.59
N PRO A 161 -21.24 -16.25 17.65
CA PRO A 161 -20.95 -16.07 16.24
C PRO A 161 -20.56 -14.63 15.89
N VAL A 162 -19.46 -14.50 15.15
CA VAL A 162 -18.99 -13.21 14.60
C VAL A 162 -19.59 -12.96 13.23
N THR A 163 -19.83 -11.69 12.89
CA THR A 163 -20.36 -11.28 11.59
C THR A 163 -19.27 -10.58 10.81
N VAL A 164 -18.94 -11.12 9.64
CA VAL A 164 -17.87 -10.63 8.76
C VAL A 164 -18.47 -10.26 7.42
N VAL A 165 -18.17 -9.06 6.94
CA VAL A 165 -18.57 -8.56 5.62
C VAL A 165 -17.32 -8.25 4.82
N VAL A 166 -17.10 -8.91 3.68
CA VAL A 166 -15.95 -8.65 2.80
C VAL A 166 -16.46 -8.02 1.50
N PRO A 167 -16.39 -6.69 1.36
CA PRO A 167 -16.83 -6.00 0.15
C PRO A 167 -15.78 -6.11 -0.96
N ASP A 168 -16.19 -5.88 -2.21
CA ASP A 168 -15.29 -5.58 -3.34
C ASP A 168 -14.11 -6.56 -3.52
N VAL A 169 -14.38 -7.88 -3.46
CA VAL A 169 -13.34 -8.91 -3.59
C VAL A 169 -12.58 -8.82 -4.92
N ASP A 170 -13.18 -8.28 -5.99
CA ASP A 170 -12.48 -8.01 -7.26
C ASP A 170 -11.33 -7.01 -7.17
N LEU A 171 -11.29 -6.18 -6.12
CA LEU A 171 -10.24 -5.18 -5.92
C LEU A 171 -9.10 -5.70 -5.02
N ALA A 172 -9.13 -6.97 -4.65
CA ALA A 172 -8.08 -7.60 -3.84
C ALA A 172 -6.74 -7.62 -4.58
N GLY A 173 -5.67 -7.51 -3.79
CA GLY A 173 -4.29 -7.66 -4.25
C GLY A 173 -3.57 -6.34 -4.53
N PRO A 174 -2.26 -6.30 -4.31
CA PRO A 174 -1.45 -5.11 -4.57
C PRO A 174 -1.22 -4.86 -6.08
N VAL A 175 -1.32 -5.91 -6.90
CA VAL A 175 -1.19 -5.82 -8.37
C VAL A 175 -2.26 -6.67 -9.03
N ARG A 176 -2.92 -6.13 -10.06
CA ARG A 176 -4.00 -6.82 -10.78
C ARG A 176 -3.59 -8.16 -11.38
N PRO A 177 -2.41 -8.33 -12.03
CA PRO A 177 -2.09 -9.57 -12.74
C PRO A 177 -1.77 -10.76 -11.81
N ALA A 178 -1.62 -10.53 -10.50
CA ALA A 178 -1.39 -11.60 -9.52
C ALA A 178 -2.65 -12.44 -9.21
N ASN A 179 -3.84 -11.98 -9.65
CA ASN A 179 -5.12 -12.65 -9.44
C ASN A 179 -5.42 -12.98 -7.97
N GLU A 180 -5.16 -12.00 -7.09
CA GLU A 180 -5.44 -12.11 -5.66
C GLU A 180 -6.91 -12.41 -5.31
N PRO A 181 -7.94 -11.94 -6.05
CA PRO A 181 -9.34 -12.26 -5.73
C PRO A 181 -9.61 -13.77 -5.62
N ALA A 182 -9.02 -14.57 -6.52
CA ALA A 182 -9.12 -16.03 -6.45
C ALA A 182 -8.39 -16.60 -5.22
N ARG A 183 -7.22 -16.06 -4.87
CA ARG A 183 -6.49 -16.46 -3.65
C ARG A 183 -7.29 -16.10 -2.40
N LEU A 184 -7.93 -14.92 -2.35
CA LEU A 184 -8.71 -14.48 -1.20
C LEU A 184 -9.93 -15.39 -0.99
N ILE A 185 -10.59 -15.81 -2.06
CA ILE A 185 -11.70 -16.76 -1.98
C ILE A 185 -11.24 -18.12 -1.46
N ARG A 186 -10.17 -18.66 -2.03
CA ARG A 186 -9.65 -19.99 -1.69
C ARG A 186 -9.07 -20.05 -0.28
N ASP A 187 -8.23 -19.09 0.07
CA ASP A 187 -7.37 -19.14 1.25
C ASP A 187 -8.00 -18.45 2.47
N VAL A 188 -9.03 -17.61 2.28
CA VAL A 188 -9.69 -16.87 3.37
C VAL A 188 -11.20 -17.11 3.39
N LEU A 189 -11.93 -16.76 2.33
CA LEU A 189 -13.40 -16.77 2.38
C LEU A 189 -13.97 -18.18 2.48
N THR A 190 -13.37 -19.16 1.80
CA THR A 190 -13.75 -20.58 1.87
C THR A 190 -13.55 -21.15 3.28
N PRO A 191 -12.38 -21.01 3.93
CA PRO A 191 -12.21 -21.36 5.34
C PRO A 191 -13.16 -20.62 6.31
N LEU A 192 -13.38 -19.32 6.11
CA LEU A 192 -14.36 -18.56 6.91
C LEU A 192 -15.78 -19.09 6.72
N ALA A 193 -16.17 -19.40 5.48
CA ALA A 193 -17.47 -19.97 5.15
C ALA A 193 -17.65 -21.37 5.76
N ALA A 194 -16.59 -22.16 5.91
CA ALA A 194 -16.63 -23.46 6.58
C ALA A 194 -16.74 -23.35 8.11
N THR A 195 -16.24 -22.27 8.69
CA THR A 195 -16.23 -22.03 10.15
C THR A 195 -17.65 -21.72 10.67
N THR A 196 -18.18 -22.57 11.54
CA THR A 196 -19.61 -22.51 11.95
C THR A 196 -19.96 -21.30 12.81
N THR A 197 -18.99 -20.73 13.51
CA THR A 197 -19.09 -19.51 14.32
C THR A 197 -18.94 -18.23 13.49
N VAL A 198 -18.71 -18.31 12.18
CA VAL A 198 -18.57 -17.13 11.30
C VAL A 198 -19.80 -16.98 10.42
N ARG A 199 -20.47 -15.81 10.49
CA ARG A 199 -21.52 -15.40 9.55
C ARG A 199 -20.90 -14.48 8.51
N LEU A 200 -20.81 -14.96 7.28
CA LEU A 200 -20.08 -14.30 6.19
C LEU A 200 -21.05 -13.68 5.20
N LEU A 201 -20.81 -12.42 4.84
CA LEU A 201 -21.36 -11.77 3.65
C LEU A 201 -20.19 -11.34 2.78
N ALA A 202 -20.14 -11.78 1.52
CA ALA A 202 -19.06 -11.39 0.61
C ALA A 202 -19.62 -10.93 -0.73
N ASP A 203 -19.09 -9.83 -1.26
CA ASP A 203 -19.31 -9.42 -2.65
C ASP A 203 -18.23 -10.01 -3.54
N VAL A 204 -18.60 -10.93 -4.43
CA VAL A 204 -17.68 -11.80 -5.16
C VAL A 204 -17.97 -11.75 -6.66
N PRO A 205 -16.93 -11.71 -7.53
CA PRO A 205 -17.10 -11.83 -8.98
C PRO A 205 -17.93 -13.05 -9.36
N ARG A 206 -18.79 -12.90 -10.38
CA ARG A 206 -19.78 -13.93 -10.75
C ARG A 206 -19.14 -15.27 -11.11
N GLU A 207 -18.00 -15.21 -11.77
CA GLU A 207 -17.18 -16.35 -12.15
C GLU A 207 -16.56 -17.12 -10.96
N LEU A 208 -16.42 -16.47 -9.79
CA LEU A 208 -15.88 -17.08 -8.56
C LEU A 208 -16.97 -17.35 -7.50
N ALA A 209 -18.19 -16.87 -7.70
CA ALA A 209 -19.29 -17.02 -6.74
C ALA A 209 -19.65 -18.49 -6.47
N ALA A 210 -19.59 -19.35 -7.49
CA ALA A 210 -19.89 -20.77 -7.37
C ALA A 210 -18.85 -21.53 -6.50
N GLU A 211 -17.58 -21.12 -6.56
CA GLU A 211 -16.51 -21.70 -5.73
C GLU A 211 -16.78 -21.46 -4.24
N LEU A 212 -17.06 -20.22 -3.86
CA LEU A 212 -17.41 -19.88 -2.48
C LEU A 212 -18.73 -20.53 -2.04
N ALA A 213 -19.72 -20.60 -2.94
CA ALA A 213 -21.00 -21.20 -2.60
C ALA A 213 -20.92 -22.71 -2.33
N ALA A 214 -19.96 -23.40 -2.94
CA ALA A 214 -19.71 -24.82 -2.70
C ALA A 214 -18.97 -25.10 -1.36
N ALA A 215 -18.38 -24.07 -0.74
CA ALA A 215 -17.54 -24.21 0.45
C ALA A 215 -18.31 -24.56 1.74
N ALA A 216 -19.56 -24.11 1.87
CA ALA A 216 -20.34 -24.35 3.09
C ALA A 216 -21.40 -25.45 2.90
N PRO A 217 -21.81 -26.13 3.99
CA PRO A 217 -22.81 -27.20 3.92
C PRO A 217 -24.12 -26.75 3.26
N GLY A 218 -24.79 -27.67 2.55
CA GLY A 218 -26.04 -27.39 1.84
C GLY A 218 -27.09 -26.74 2.74
N GLY A 219 -27.74 -25.68 2.24
CA GLY A 219 -28.73 -24.89 2.98
C GLY A 219 -28.16 -23.84 3.93
N GLN A 220 -26.84 -23.69 4.02
CA GLN A 220 -26.18 -22.62 4.79
C GLN A 220 -25.69 -21.45 3.93
N VAL A 221 -25.82 -21.55 2.60
CA VAL A 221 -25.42 -20.53 1.63
C VAL A 221 -26.63 -20.00 0.87
N GLN A 222 -26.66 -18.69 0.66
CA GLN A 222 -27.52 -18.05 -0.33
C GLN A 222 -26.68 -17.19 -1.28
N VAL A 223 -26.91 -17.37 -2.57
CA VAL A 223 -26.33 -16.51 -3.61
C VAL A 223 -27.38 -15.48 -4.00
N ILE A 224 -27.05 -14.20 -3.85
CA ILE A 224 -27.84 -13.05 -4.30
C ILE A 224 -27.17 -12.56 -5.58
N ASP A 225 -27.62 -13.09 -6.73
CA ASP A 225 -27.17 -12.64 -8.04
C ASP A 225 -28.03 -11.46 -8.50
N LEU A 226 -27.45 -10.27 -8.52
CA LEU A 226 -28.12 -9.00 -8.82
C LEU A 226 -28.60 -8.89 -10.28
N ASP A 227 -28.30 -9.86 -11.14
CA ASP A 227 -28.84 -9.94 -12.50
C ASP A 227 -30.09 -10.82 -12.59
N GLU A 228 -30.34 -11.68 -11.59
CA GLU A 228 -31.49 -12.57 -11.60
C GLU A 228 -32.80 -11.81 -11.31
N PRO A 229 -33.94 -12.20 -11.92
CA PRO A 229 -35.19 -11.45 -11.83
C PRO A 229 -35.68 -11.16 -10.40
N GLU A 230 -35.38 -12.04 -9.45
CA GLU A 230 -35.74 -11.89 -8.03
C GLU A 230 -35.00 -10.72 -7.36
N TRP A 231 -33.79 -10.40 -7.82
CA TRP A 231 -32.90 -9.40 -7.20
C TRP A 231 -32.69 -8.16 -8.07
N ALA A 232 -32.89 -8.26 -9.39
CA ALA A 232 -32.57 -7.26 -10.41
C ALA A 232 -33.17 -5.87 -10.15
N ASP A 233 -34.40 -5.82 -9.62
CA ASP A 233 -35.12 -4.59 -9.32
C ASP A 233 -35.18 -3.58 -10.50
N PRO A 234 -35.91 -3.92 -11.58
CA PRO A 234 -36.02 -3.06 -12.74
C PRO A 234 -36.69 -1.72 -12.43
N GLU A 235 -37.65 -1.68 -11.51
CA GLU A 235 -38.34 -0.45 -11.08
C GLU A 235 -37.37 0.51 -10.37
N GLY A 236 -36.52 0.00 -9.46
CA GLY A 236 -35.50 0.83 -8.81
C GLY A 236 -34.39 1.29 -9.75
N LEU A 237 -34.13 0.61 -10.88
CA LEU A 237 -33.23 1.13 -11.92
C LEU A 237 -33.84 2.36 -12.62
N VAL A 238 -35.15 2.33 -12.89
CA VAL A 238 -35.86 3.47 -13.46
C VAL A 238 -35.84 4.65 -12.50
N LEU A 239 -36.13 4.40 -11.22
CA LEU A 239 -36.06 5.44 -10.20
C LEU A 239 -34.64 6.02 -10.10
N HIS A 240 -33.61 5.17 -10.15
CA HIS A 240 -32.21 5.63 -10.16
C HIS A 240 -31.92 6.56 -11.34
N ALA A 241 -32.39 6.22 -12.53
CA ALA A 241 -32.26 7.07 -13.72
C ALA A 241 -33.02 8.40 -13.54
N GLU A 242 -34.26 8.34 -13.03
CA GLU A 242 -35.10 9.50 -12.80
C GLU A 242 -34.48 10.47 -11.78
N THR A 243 -34.00 9.95 -10.64
CA THR A 243 -33.31 10.76 -9.61
C THR A 243 -32.05 11.42 -10.19
N ALA A 244 -31.26 10.70 -10.99
CA ALA A 244 -30.06 11.26 -11.63
C ALA A 244 -30.36 12.39 -12.64
N LEU A 245 -31.60 12.47 -13.14
CA LEU A 245 -32.07 13.50 -14.08
C LEU A 245 -32.73 14.71 -13.37
N THR A 246 -32.79 14.72 -12.03
CA THR A 246 -33.41 15.82 -11.28
C THR A 246 -32.46 17.02 -11.12
N PRO A 247 -32.97 18.26 -11.13
CA PRO A 247 -32.16 19.45 -10.85
C PRO A 247 -31.47 19.40 -9.48
N GLU A 248 -32.10 18.80 -8.47
CA GLU A 248 -31.56 18.62 -7.12
C GLU A 248 -30.31 17.71 -7.12
N ALA A 249 -30.22 16.78 -8.08
CA ALA A 249 -29.04 15.95 -8.30
C ALA A 249 -27.95 16.65 -9.14
N GLY A 250 -28.13 17.95 -9.46
CA GLY A 250 -27.19 18.75 -10.25
C GLY A 250 -27.42 18.69 -11.75
N ALA A 251 -28.59 18.23 -12.22
CA ALA A 251 -28.92 18.25 -13.63
C ALA A 251 -29.11 19.71 -14.13
N PRO A 252 -28.59 20.05 -15.32
CA PRO A 252 -28.84 21.36 -15.93
C PRO A 252 -30.31 21.51 -16.35
N ASP A 253 -30.81 22.76 -16.41
CA ASP A 253 -32.20 23.08 -16.81
C ASP A 253 -32.48 22.74 -18.28
N LEU A 254 -32.82 21.48 -18.55
CA LEU A 254 -33.19 20.93 -19.85
C LEU A 254 -34.65 20.44 -19.86
N PRO A 255 -35.32 20.36 -21.02
CA PRO A 255 -36.72 19.93 -21.08
C PRO A 255 -36.99 18.59 -20.38
N TYR A 256 -36.12 17.61 -20.56
CA TYR A 256 -36.22 16.27 -19.95
C TYR A 256 -35.68 16.18 -18.51
N THR A 257 -35.34 17.31 -17.90
CA THR A 257 -34.92 17.39 -16.47
C THR A 257 -35.92 18.18 -15.65
N THR A 258 -36.56 19.20 -16.24
CA THR A 258 -37.52 20.09 -15.58
C THR A 258 -38.96 19.59 -15.72
N ASP A 259 -39.33 18.96 -16.84
CA ASP A 259 -40.63 18.33 -17.03
C ASP A 259 -40.64 16.91 -16.43
N PRO A 260 -41.47 16.63 -15.40
CA PRO A 260 -41.54 15.31 -14.77
C PRO A 260 -41.91 14.18 -15.72
N ASP A 261 -42.83 14.41 -16.67
CA ASP A 261 -43.30 13.36 -17.57
C ASP A 261 -42.22 12.99 -18.60
N ALA A 262 -41.56 14.00 -19.19
CA ALA A 262 -40.42 13.80 -20.08
C ALA A 262 -39.24 13.13 -19.36
N ARG A 263 -38.96 13.54 -18.12
CA ARG A 263 -37.93 12.94 -17.27
C ARG A 263 -38.22 11.46 -17.00
N ARG A 264 -39.46 11.13 -16.64
CA ARG A 264 -39.89 9.75 -16.39
C ARG A 264 -39.77 8.89 -17.65
N ALA A 265 -40.18 9.42 -18.80
CA ALA A 265 -40.08 8.72 -20.09
C ALA A 265 -38.61 8.41 -20.47
N LEU A 266 -37.71 9.38 -20.31
CA LEU A 266 -36.28 9.19 -20.54
C LEU A 266 -35.67 8.19 -19.56
N ALA A 267 -36.01 8.29 -18.27
CA ALA A 267 -35.55 7.37 -17.23
C ALA A 267 -35.91 5.91 -17.54
N GLU A 268 -37.14 5.67 -18.01
CA GLU A 268 -37.57 4.34 -18.45
C GLU A 268 -36.80 3.84 -19.67
N ALA A 269 -36.59 4.72 -20.66
CA ALA A 269 -35.87 4.36 -21.87
C ALA A 269 -34.41 3.98 -21.55
N LEU A 270 -33.74 4.76 -20.69
CA LEU A 270 -32.38 4.48 -20.20
C LEU A 270 -32.32 3.16 -19.43
N ALA A 271 -33.22 2.95 -18.47
CA ALA A 271 -33.25 1.73 -17.66
C ALA A 271 -33.49 0.47 -18.50
N ARG A 272 -34.43 0.53 -19.46
CA ARG A 272 -34.66 -0.56 -20.41
C ARG A 272 -33.43 -0.86 -21.25
N ARG A 273 -32.78 0.17 -21.79
CA ARG A 273 -31.61 0.03 -22.67
C ARG A 273 -30.39 -0.49 -21.92
N ALA A 274 -30.14 -0.01 -20.70
CA ALA A 274 -29.02 -0.41 -19.85
C ALA A 274 -29.10 -1.85 -19.32
N GLY A 275 -30.25 -2.52 -19.44
CA GLY A 275 -30.38 -3.96 -19.18
C GLY A 275 -29.96 -4.39 -17.77
N GLY A 276 -30.19 -3.56 -16.74
CA GLY A 276 -29.80 -3.84 -15.35
C GLY A 276 -28.52 -3.14 -14.88
N SER A 277 -27.72 -2.56 -15.78
CA SER A 277 -26.49 -1.84 -15.42
C SER A 277 -26.78 -0.44 -14.89
N ARG A 278 -26.60 -0.27 -13.57
CA ARG A 278 -26.71 1.03 -12.90
C ARG A 278 -25.59 1.98 -13.34
N LEU A 279 -24.40 1.44 -13.60
CA LEU A 279 -23.28 2.24 -14.10
C LEU A 279 -23.56 2.80 -15.50
N THR A 280 -24.12 2.00 -16.41
CA THR A 280 -24.45 2.46 -17.77
C THR A 280 -25.42 3.63 -17.71
N VAL A 281 -26.48 3.53 -16.88
CA VAL A 281 -27.43 4.63 -16.65
C VAL A 281 -26.71 5.88 -16.15
N HIS A 282 -25.88 5.74 -15.10
CA HIS A 282 -25.15 6.87 -14.53
C HIS A 282 -24.25 7.58 -15.56
N LEU A 283 -23.45 6.82 -16.31
CA LEU A 283 -22.56 7.38 -17.33
C LEU A 283 -23.30 7.95 -18.53
N ALA A 284 -24.42 7.34 -18.93
CA ALA A 284 -25.29 7.84 -20.00
C ALA A 284 -25.89 9.20 -19.62
N VAL A 285 -26.41 9.34 -18.39
CA VAL A 285 -26.93 10.60 -17.87
C VAL A 285 -25.85 11.69 -17.84
N ARG A 286 -24.65 11.39 -17.33
CA ARG A 286 -23.52 12.34 -17.36
C ARG A 286 -23.13 12.75 -18.79
N SER A 287 -23.15 11.79 -19.73
CA SER A 287 -22.90 12.08 -21.14
C SER A 287 -24.01 12.94 -21.76
N LEU A 288 -25.26 12.79 -21.31
CA LEU A 288 -26.39 13.63 -21.70
C LEU A 288 -26.20 15.09 -21.31
N PHE A 289 -25.62 15.35 -20.15
CA PHE A 289 -25.38 16.71 -19.66
C PHE A 289 -24.18 17.41 -20.29
N ALA A 290 -23.17 16.67 -20.76
CA ALA A 290 -21.94 17.26 -21.29
C ALA A 290 -22.15 18.18 -22.51
N LEU A 291 -23.10 17.85 -23.39
CA LEU A 291 -23.45 18.72 -24.52
C LEU A 291 -24.89 18.43 -24.97
N PRO A 292 -25.91 19.23 -24.59
CA PRO A 292 -27.32 18.93 -24.88
C PRO A 292 -27.57 18.60 -26.35
N ALA A 293 -28.39 17.58 -26.62
CA ALA A 293 -28.75 17.23 -27.99
C ALA A 293 -29.43 18.44 -28.69
N PRO A 294 -29.28 18.60 -30.02
CA PRO A 294 -30.05 19.58 -30.77
C PRO A 294 -31.54 19.44 -30.46
N GLY A 295 -32.27 20.55 -30.32
CA GLY A 295 -33.65 20.56 -29.82
C GLY A 295 -34.68 19.74 -30.62
N ASP A 296 -34.32 19.25 -31.81
CA ASP A 296 -35.16 18.44 -32.68
C ASP A 296 -35.02 16.91 -32.45
N VAL A 297 -34.06 16.48 -31.61
CA VAL A 297 -33.84 15.05 -31.32
C VAL A 297 -34.56 14.67 -30.03
N ASP A 298 -35.43 13.66 -30.10
CA ASP A 298 -36.05 13.07 -28.90
C ASP A 298 -34.96 12.36 -28.07
N PRO A 299 -34.64 12.85 -26.86
CA PRO A 299 -33.64 12.22 -26.00
C PRO A 299 -34.08 10.84 -25.51
N ALA A 300 -35.39 10.54 -25.50
CA ALA A 300 -35.94 9.25 -25.09
C ALA A 300 -35.98 8.21 -26.22
N ASP A 301 -35.55 8.56 -27.44
CA ASP A 301 -35.43 7.62 -28.54
C ASP A 301 -34.39 6.54 -28.20
N ALA A 302 -34.89 5.33 -27.95
CA ALA A 302 -34.09 4.19 -27.56
C ALA A 302 -32.98 3.81 -28.57
N SER A 303 -33.11 4.22 -29.85
CA SER A 303 -32.10 3.97 -30.87
C SER A 303 -30.81 4.78 -30.67
N HIS A 304 -30.88 5.89 -29.93
CA HIS A 304 -29.74 6.75 -29.61
C HIS A 304 -29.18 6.51 -28.21
N LEU A 305 -29.86 5.70 -27.39
CA LEU A 305 -29.45 5.42 -26.02
C LEU A 305 -28.45 4.26 -25.94
N PRO A 306 -27.41 4.37 -25.09
CA PRO A 306 -26.40 3.34 -24.95
C PRO A 306 -26.90 2.21 -24.02
N ALA A 307 -26.61 0.96 -24.40
CA ALA A 307 -26.86 -0.22 -23.58
C ALA A 307 -25.65 -0.68 -22.75
N THR A 308 -24.45 -0.33 -23.20
CA THR A 308 -23.20 -0.75 -22.57
C THR A 308 -22.32 0.45 -22.25
N VAL A 309 -21.33 0.24 -21.37
CA VAL A 309 -20.33 1.27 -21.07
C VAL A 309 -19.56 1.66 -22.34
N GLY A 310 -19.23 0.70 -23.21
CA GLY A 310 -18.61 0.98 -24.50
C GLY A 310 -19.44 1.88 -25.41
N GLU A 311 -20.75 1.64 -25.49
CA GLU A 311 -21.67 2.51 -26.23
C GLU A 311 -21.78 3.92 -25.60
N VAL A 312 -21.64 4.04 -24.27
CA VAL A 312 -21.57 5.36 -23.60
C VAL A 312 -20.32 6.11 -24.01
N LEU A 313 -19.14 5.47 -24.03
CA LEU A 313 -17.88 6.08 -24.47
C LEU A 313 -18.01 6.57 -25.93
N ASP A 314 -18.58 5.75 -26.80
CA ASP A 314 -18.85 6.10 -28.19
C ASP A 314 -19.77 7.30 -28.33
N LEU A 315 -20.90 7.28 -27.61
CA LEU A 315 -21.88 8.36 -27.63
C LEU A 315 -21.25 9.66 -27.13
N HIS A 316 -20.50 9.61 -26.04
CA HIS A 316 -19.85 10.77 -25.46
C HIS A 316 -18.83 11.39 -26.43
N ALA A 317 -17.95 10.58 -27.02
CA ALA A 317 -16.96 11.06 -27.98
C ALA A 317 -17.62 11.72 -29.20
N ARG A 318 -18.60 11.07 -29.82
CA ARG A 318 -19.30 11.60 -31.00
C ARG A 318 -19.99 12.93 -30.71
N ARG A 319 -20.56 13.11 -29.52
CA ARG A 319 -21.23 14.36 -29.12
C ARG A 319 -20.28 15.53 -28.96
N LEU A 320 -19.03 15.25 -28.57
CA LEU A 320 -17.98 16.26 -28.50
C LEU A 320 -17.23 16.42 -29.85
N GLY A 321 -17.73 15.78 -30.93
CA GLY A 321 -17.10 15.83 -32.25
C GLY A 321 -15.78 15.05 -32.34
N ALA A 322 -15.51 14.15 -31.39
CA ALA A 322 -14.31 13.34 -31.35
C ALA A 322 -14.56 11.91 -31.85
N GLU A 323 -13.52 11.29 -32.40
CA GLU A 323 -13.55 9.86 -32.75
C GLU A 323 -13.55 9.00 -31.47
N PRO A 324 -14.41 7.97 -31.36
CA PRO A 324 -14.44 7.09 -30.19
C PRO A 324 -13.13 6.38 -29.89
N LEU A 325 -12.30 6.16 -30.91
CA LEU A 325 -10.98 5.56 -30.74
C LEU A 325 -10.03 6.49 -29.97
N THR A 326 -10.08 7.80 -30.24
CA THR A 326 -9.25 8.81 -29.56
C THR A 326 -9.51 8.80 -28.05
N LEU A 327 -10.78 8.80 -27.64
CA LEU A 327 -11.15 8.70 -26.21
C LEU A 327 -10.61 7.40 -25.60
N ARG A 328 -10.76 6.25 -26.28
CA ARG A 328 -10.25 4.97 -25.77
C ARG A 328 -8.73 4.97 -25.63
N GLN A 329 -8.00 5.55 -26.59
CA GLN A 329 -6.55 5.69 -26.51
C GLN A 329 -6.11 6.60 -25.35
N MET A 330 -6.87 7.67 -25.06
CA MET A 330 -6.63 8.51 -23.88
C MET A 330 -6.87 7.76 -22.57
N LEU A 331 -7.93 6.95 -22.50
CA LEU A 331 -8.27 6.18 -21.29
C LEU A 331 -7.44 4.90 -21.11
N ALA A 332 -6.83 4.38 -22.18
CA ALA A 332 -6.08 3.13 -22.17
C ALA A 332 -5.00 3.06 -21.07
N PRO A 333 -4.07 4.02 -20.92
CA PRO A 333 -3.06 3.95 -19.86
C PRO A 333 -3.70 3.91 -18.45
N LEU A 334 -4.81 4.64 -18.24
CA LEU A 334 -5.55 4.62 -16.97
C LEU A 334 -6.29 3.29 -16.75
N ALA A 335 -6.70 2.63 -17.83
CA ALA A 335 -7.32 1.31 -17.79
C ALA A 335 -6.32 0.20 -17.43
N PHE A 336 -5.03 0.41 -17.65
CA PHE A 336 -3.96 -0.48 -17.22
C PHE A 336 -3.25 -0.01 -15.96
N ALA A 337 -3.64 1.14 -15.40
CA ALA A 337 -3.01 1.67 -14.21
C ALA A 337 -3.17 0.72 -13.02
N GLU A 338 -2.11 0.61 -12.22
CA GLU A 338 -2.06 -0.16 -10.99
C GLU A 338 -2.14 0.78 -9.78
N GLY A 339 -2.37 0.23 -8.59
CA GLY A 339 -2.49 1.01 -7.36
C GLY A 339 -3.67 1.99 -7.37
N ASP A 340 -3.45 3.19 -6.83
CA ASP A 340 -4.49 4.23 -6.70
C ASP A 340 -4.67 5.10 -7.93
N GLY A 341 -3.80 4.99 -8.94
CA GLY A 341 -3.88 5.74 -10.17
C GLY A 341 -2.51 6.01 -10.79
N LEU A 342 -2.54 6.61 -11.97
CA LEU A 342 -1.36 6.97 -12.75
C LEU A 342 -0.95 8.43 -12.49
N PRO A 343 0.33 8.74 -12.23
CA PRO A 343 0.82 10.11 -12.21
C PRO A 343 0.47 10.86 -13.50
N VAL A 344 -0.01 12.10 -13.37
CA VAL A 344 -0.49 12.89 -14.52
C VAL A 344 0.61 13.10 -15.58
N GLU A 345 1.87 13.18 -15.17
CA GLU A 345 3.05 13.34 -16.03
C GLU A 345 3.29 12.10 -16.91
N LEU A 346 2.89 10.91 -16.45
CA LEU A 346 3.00 9.67 -17.20
C LEU A 346 1.83 9.47 -18.18
N TRP A 347 0.76 10.24 -18.06
CA TRP A 347 -0.44 10.01 -18.87
C TRP A 347 -0.20 10.21 -20.37
N HIS A 348 0.42 11.32 -20.76
CA HIS A 348 0.78 11.63 -22.16
C HIS A 348 1.74 10.62 -22.80
N PRO A 349 2.92 10.31 -22.21
CA PRO A 349 3.86 9.38 -22.83
C PRO A 349 3.25 7.97 -22.96
N LEU A 350 2.46 7.51 -21.98
CA LEU A 350 1.84 6.19 -22.05
C LEU A 350 0.67 6.13 -23.04
N ALA A 351 -0.16 7.18 -23.12
CA ALA A 351 -1.21 7.26 -24.16
C ALA A 351 -0.60 7.23 -25.57
N SER A 352 0.50 7.96 -25.78
CA SER A 352 1.21 7.99 -27.06
C SER A 352 1.84 6.62 -27.37
N ALA A 353 2.40 5.94 -26.37
CA ALA A 353 2.95 4.59 -26.53
C ALA A 353 1.87 3.58 -26.94
N VAL A 354 0.69 3.61 -26.30
CA VAL A 354 -0.43 2.73 -26.67
C VAL A 354 -0.94 3.06 -28.07
N ALA A 355 -1.13 4.34 -28.39
CA ALA A 355 -1.65 4.78 -29.68
C ALA A 355 -0.69 4.53 -30.86
N GLY A 356 0.63 4.51 -30.60
CA GLY A 356 1.66 4.41 -31.63
C GLY A 356 1.93 5.72 -32.38
N HIS A 357 1.37 6.83 -31.90
CA HIS A 357 1.59 8.19 -32.40
C HIS A 357 1.45 9.19 -31.24
N ASP A 358 1.92 10.42 -31.44
CA ASP A 358 1.81 11.46 -30.41
C ASP A 358 0.34 11.79 -30.10
N MET A 359 -0.02 11.68 -28.81
CA MET A 359 -1.34 12.01 -28.27
C MET A 359 -1.39 13.37 -27.57
N GLY A 360 -0.29 14.13 -27.57
CA GLY A 360 -0.17 15.42 -26.89
C GLY A 360 -1.29 16.42 -27.23
N PRO A 361 -1.56 16.70 -28.52
CA PRO A 361 -2.64 17.60 -28.91
C PRO A 361 -4.02 17.13 -28.42
N ALA A 362 -4.30 15.83 -28.53
CA ALA A 362 -5.58 15.25 -28.11
C ALA A 362 -5.77 15.33 -26.59
N ILE A 363 -4.71 15.18 -25.80
CA ILE A 363 -4.77 15.30 -24.33
C ILE A 363 -4.93 16.76 -23.92
N ALA A 364 -4.17 17.67 -24.52
CA ALA A 364 -4.21 19.11 -24.19
C ALA A 364 -5.59 19.73 -24.48
N GLU A 365 -6.22 19.36 -25.60
CA GLU A 365 -7.53 19.89 -26.02
C GLU A 365 -8.71 19.03 -25.53
N GLY A 366 -8.45 17.77 -25.14
CA GLY A 366 -9.46 16.76 -24.86
C GLY A 366 -9.74 16.48 -23.39
N MET A 367 -9.37 17.36 -22.45
CA MET A 367 -9.73 17.15 -21.04
C MET A 367 -11.23 17.00 -20.83
N LEU A 368 -12.05 17.76 -21.56
CA LEU A 368 -13.52 17.60 -21.53
C LEU A 368 -13.99 16.23 -22.03
N LEU A 369 -13.22 15.61 -22.94
CA LEU A 369 -13.50 14.28 -23.50
C LEU A 369 -13.28 13.16 -22.45
N ALA A 370 -12.24 13.28 -21.62
CA ALA A 370 -11.91 12.29 -20.60
C ALA A 370 -12.55 12.57 -19.23
N ALA A 371 -12.84 13.84 -18.90
CA ALA A 371 -13.28 14.29 -17.57
C ALA A 371 -14.43 13.48 -16.93
N PRO A 372 -15.47 13.03 -17.66
CA PRO A 372 -16.54 12.25 -17.03
C PRO A 372 -16.12 10.86 -16.53
N PHE A 373 -15.00 10.34 -17.05
CA PHE A 373 -14.54 8.97 -16.83
C PHE A 373 -13.31 8.87 -15.94
N ILE A 374 -12.69 10.01 -15.62
CA ILE A 374 -11.48 10.07 -14.79
C ILE A 374 -11.77 10.77 -13.46
N GLU A 375 -11.02 10.41 -12.43
CA GLU A 375 -11.05 11.01 -11.11
C GLU A 375 -9.61 11.38 -10.72
N PRO A 376 -9.35 12.67 -10.40
CA PRO A 376 -8.08 13.05 -9.81
C PRO A 376 -8.04 12.63 -8.34
N VAL A 377 -6.92 12.07 -7.92
CA VAL A 377 -6.65 11.65 -6.54
C VAL A 377 -5.40 12.36 -6.07
N GLU A 378 -5.54 13.21 -5.05
CA GLU A 378 -4.38 13.84 -4.40
C GLU A 378 -3.73 12.82 -3.46
N GLN A 379 -2.48 12.48 -3.75
CA GLN A 379 -1.68 11.66 -2.86
C GLN A 379 -0.84 12.59 -1.99
N ALA A 380 -1.03 12.49 -0.67
CA ALA A 380 -0.17 13.19 0.28
C ALA A 380 1.25 12.60 0.20
N GLU A 381 2.25 13.46 0.06
CA GLU A 381 3.64 13.06 0.25
C GLU A 381 3.83 12.55 1.69
N PRO A 382 4.48 11.39 1.90
CA PRO A 382 4.86 10.95 3.23
C PRO A 382 5.77 12.00 3.88
N ALA A 383 5.55 12.29 5.17
CA ALA A 383 6.23 13.38 5.89
C ALA A 383 7.78 13.31 5.88
N GLU A 384 8.36 12.15 5.55
CA GLU A 384 9.81 11.93 5.50
C GLU A 384 10.51 12.53 4.25
N THR A 385 9.80 12.82 3.16
CA THR A 385 10.38 13.50 1.97
C THR A 385 10.42 15.02 2.12
N ALA A 386 9.68 15.59 3.08
CA ALA A 386 9.62 17.04 3.27
C ALA A 386 10.88 17.64 3.88
N GLU A 387 11.71 16.87 4.61
CA GLU A 387 12.88 17.39 5.31
C GLU A 387 14.15 17.52 4.42
N THR A 388 14.12 17.03 3.18
CA THR A 388 15.30 17.09 2.28
C THR A 388 15.20 18.12 1.15
N ALA A 389 14.08 18.85 1.03
CA ALA A 389 13.86 19.81 -0.06
C ALA A 389 14.28 21.26 0.27
N ASP A 390 14.72 21.56 1.49
CA ASP A 390 15.15 22.92 1.89
C ASP A 390 16.68 23.03 1.99
N THR A 391 17.39 22.87 0.86
CA THR A 391 18.68 23.55 0.67
C THR A 391 18.90 23.94 -0.78
N ASP A 392 19.01 25.27 -0.97
CA ASP A 392 19.64 26.02 -2.06
C ASP A 392 18.90 26.25 -3.39
N GLY A 393 18.43 27.51 -3.56
CA GLY A 393 18.42 28.18 -4.87
C GLY A 393 17.25 29.13 -5.16
N ALA A 394 17.37 30.39 -4.76
CA ALA A 394 16.41 31.45 -5.09
C ALA A 394 16.26 31.71 -6.61
N THR A 395 15.01 31.89 -7.08
CA THR A 395 14.48 33.08 -7.79
C THR A 395 13.15 32.74 -8.49
N GLY A 396 12.09 33.51 -8.24
CA GLY A 396 10.85 33.45 -9.04
C GLY A 396 9.60 33.85 -8.28
N ASP A 397 8.97 34.94 -8.72
CA ASP A 397 7.75 35.55 -8.19
C ASP A 397 6.55 34.59 -8.01
N GLY A 398 5.80 34.82 -6.93
CA GLY A 398 4.35 34.97 -7.02
C GLY A 398 3.46 33.73 -7.13
N SER A 399 2.92 33.33 -5.97
CA SER A 399 1.60 32.71 -5.79
C SER A 399 1.47 31.20 -6.02
N GLY A 400 1.49 30.45 -4.91
CA GLY A 400 1.09 29.05 -4.88
C GLY A 400 1.43 28.39 -3.54
N ASN A 401 0.71 28.74 -2.48
CA ASN A 401 0.67 27.94 -1.26
C ASN A 401 0.01 26.59 -1.62
N GLY A 402 0.81 25.58 -1.91
CA GLY A 402 0.35 24.22 -2.19
C GLY A 402 1.12 23.25 -1.32
N SER A 403 0.45 22.67 -0.32
CA SER A 403 0.88 21.42 0.29
C SER A 403 1.31 20.47 -0.84
N GLY A 404 2.59 20.09 -0.89
CA GLY A 404 3.20 19.38 -2.02
C GLY A 404 2.68 17.96 -2.18
N GLY A 405 1.41 17.78 -2.55
CA GLY A 405 0.85 16.49 -2.95
C GLY A 405 1.04 16.26 -4.45
N ARG A 406 1.14 14.99 -4.85
CA ARG A 406 1.17 14.60 -6.26
C ARG A 406 -0.24 14.20 -6.73
N THR A 407 -0.64 14.65 -7.91
CA THR A 407 -1.95 14.34 -8.50
C THR A 407 -1.87 13.06 -9.32
N LEU A 408 -2.67 12.07 -8.94
CA LEU A 408 -2.89 10.84 -9.71
C LEU A 408 -4.19 10.93 -10.50
N LEU A 409 -4.23 10.28 -11.66
CA LEU A 409 -5.43 10.07 -12.45
C LEU A 409 -5.82 8.60 -12.39
N ARG A 410 -7.08 8.31 -12.05
CA ARG A 410 -7.65 6.97 -12.17
C ARG A 410 -8.97 7.00 -12.93
N LEU A 411 -9.40 5.86 -13.43
CA LEU A 411 -10.75 5.74 -13.96
C LEU A 411 -11.76 5.76 -12.82
N ALA A 412 -12.88 6.46 -13.02
CA ALA A 412 -13.94 6.63 -12.02
C ALA A 412 -14.63 5.32 -11.64
N HIS A 413 -14.46 4.25 -12.42
CA HIS A 413 -15.01 2.93 -12.10
C HIS A 413 -14.21 1.78 -12.75
N PRO A 414 -13.96 0.65 -12.05
CA PRO A 414 -13.20 -0.50 -12.60
C PRO A 414 -13.75 -1.09 -13.90
N VAL A 415 -15.08 -1.03 -14.08
CA VAL A 415 -15.75 -1.49 -15.32
C VAL A 415 -15.33 -0.68 -16.55
N LEU A 416 -15.04 0.62 -16.41
CA LEU A 416 -14.48 1.41 -17.49
C LEU A 416 -13.12 0.86 -17.92
N ALA A 417 -12.31 0.44 -16.94
CA ALA A 417 -11.00 -0.15 -17.22
C ALA A 417 -11.16 -1.47 -18.00
N ALA A 418 -12.07 -2.35 -17.56
CA ALA A 418 -12.35 -3.60 -18.26
C ALA A 418 -12.86 -3.37 -19.69
N GLU A 419 -13.81 -2.46 -19.87
CA GLU A 419 -14.36 -2.08 -21.18
C GLU A 419 -13.26 -1.57 -22.11
N VAL A 420 -12.46 -0.59 -21.66
CA VAL A 420 -11.38 -0.01 -22.47
C VAL A 420 -10.37 -1.08 -22.86
N ARG A 421 -9.92 -1.94 -21.92
CA ARG A 421 -8.98 -3.04 -22.23
C ARG A 421 -9.56 -4.02 -23.25
N SER A 422 -10.83 -4.39 -23.10
CA SER A 422 -11.51 -5.32 -24.01
C SER A 422 -11.75 -4.75 -25.41
N GLY A 423 -11.85 -3.42 -25.52
CA GLY A 423 -12.02 -2.71 -26.79
C GLY A 423 -10.73 -2.45 -27.56
N LEU A 424 -9.56 -2.78 -27.00
CA LEU A 424 -8.28 -2.70 -27.71
C LEU A 424 -8.10 -3.91 -28.64
N ALA A 425 -7.46 -3.67 -29.78
CA ALA A 425 -7.17 -4.74 -30.75
C ALA A 425 -6.27 -5.85 -30.17
N ASP A 426 -5.28 -5.45 -29.37
CA ASP A 426 -4.40 -6.35 -28.62
C ASP A 426 -4.03 -5.70 -27.28
N ALA A 427 -4.68 -6.16 -26.21
CA ALA A 427 -4.45 -5.67 -24.86
C ALA A 427 -3.03 -6.01 -24.36
N ARG A 428 -2.45 -7.14 -24.78
CA ARG A 428 -1.12 -7.56 -24.34
C ARG A 428 -0.02 -6.75 -25.02
N ASP A 429 -0.20 -6.44 -26.30
CA ASP A 429 0.69 -5.52 -27.02
C ASP A 429 0.60 -4.10 -26.44
N ALA A 430 -0.60 -3.59 -26.14
CA ALA A 430 -0.75 -2.32 -25.43
C ALA A 430 -0.01 -2.31 -24.08
N GLN A 431 -0.16 -3.38 -23.29
CA GLN A 431 0.54 -3.56 -22.02
C GLN A 431 2.06 -3.63 -22.20
N THR A 432 2.53 -4.28 -23.27
CA THR A 432 3.96 -4.34 -23.62
C THR A 432 4.50 -2.94 -23.92
N ARG A 433 3.77 -2.13 -24.69
CA ARG A 433 4.16 -0.74 -25.00
C ARG A 433 4.17 0.13 -23.75
N ILE A 434 3.19 -0.04 -22.85
CA ILE A 434 3.16 0.64 -21.55
C ILE A 434 4.38 0.25 -20.72
N ALA A 435 4.66 -1.04 -20.56
CA ALA A 435 5.81 -1.51 -19.79
C ALA A 435 7.13 -0.97 -20.34
N MET A 436 7.28 -0.89 -21.67
CA MET A 436 8.48 -0.34 -22.31
C MET A 436 8.60 1.16 -22.14
N ALA A 437 7.51 1.90 -22.25
CA ALA A 437 7.51 3.34 -21.99
C ALA A 437 7.82 3.66 -20.51
N LEU A 438 7.29 2.87 -19.57
CA LEU A 438 7.64 2.98 -18.14
C LEU A 438 9.11 2.68 -17.88
N LEU A 439 9.67 1.62 -18.49
CA LEU A 439 11.10 1.33 -18.36
C LEU A 439 11.98 2.44 -18.95
N GLN A 440 11.57 3.04 -20.07
CA GLN A 440 12.26 4.19 -20.67
C GLN A 440 12.16 5.46 -19.82
N ALA A 441 11.13 5.58 -18.97
CA ALA A 441 10.96 6.69 -18.05
C ALA A 441 11.90 6.62 -16.84
N VAL A 442 12.62 5.51 -16.63
CA VAL A 442 13.64 5.38 -15.56
C VAL A 442 14.87 6.24 -15.92
N PRO A 443 15.13 7.36 -15.20
CA PRO A 443 16.22 8.26 -15.56
C PRO A 443 17.57 7.58 -15.42
N GLN A 444 18.38 7.59 -16.49
CA GLN A 444 19.72 6.99 -16.52
C GLN A 444 19.78 5.52 -16.04
N GLN A 445 18.66 4.77 -16.13
CA GLN A 445 18.53 3.42 -15.54
C GLN A 445 18.78 3.37 -14.02
N ASN A 446 18.56 4.50 -13.33
CA ASN A 446 18.72 4.62 -11.91
C ASN A 446 17.35 4.60 -11.21
N TRP A 447 17.05 3.50 -10.52
CA TRP A 447 15.80 3.29 -9.78
C TRP A 447 15.61 4.25 -8.61
N SER A 448 16.67 4.87 -8.07
CA SER A 448 16.54 5.87 -7.01
C SER A 448 15.95 7.19 -7.50
N LEU A 449 16.05 7.47 -8.81
CA LEU A 449 15.50 8.66 -9.47
C LEU A 449 14.19 8.40 -10.19
N ALA A 450 13.74 7.14 -10.26
CA ALA A 450 12.50 6.77 -10.93
C ALA A 450 11.28 7.28 -10.14
N ASP A 451 10.22 7.66 -10.86
CA ASP A 451 8.93 7.94 -10.22
C ASP A 451 8.49 6.72 -9.37
N PRO A 452 7.97 6.92 -8.15
CA PRO A 452 7.48 5.83 -7.31
C PRO A 452 6.52 4.88 -8.02
N TYR A 453 5.64 5.39 -8.89
CA TYR A 453 4.75 4.57 -9.71
C TYR A 453 5.52 3.61 -10.62
N VAL A 454 6.53 4.12 -11.33
CA VAL A 454 7.36 3.30 -12.23
C VAL A 454 8.09 2.24 -11.41
N ARG A 455 8.73 2.66 -10.32
CA ARG A 455 9.51 1.81 -9.43
C ARG A 455 8.68 0.66 -8.83
N ASP A 456 7.47 0.97 -8.39
CA ASP A 456 6.65 0.03 -7.61
C ASP A 456 5.77 -0.84 -8.53
N TYR A 457 5.27 -0.31 -9.66
CA TYR A 457 4.30 -1.01 -10.52
C TYR A 457 4.84 -1.51 -11.88
N LEU A 458 6.07 -1.20 -12.29
CA LEU A 458 6.62 -1.75 -13.54
C LEU A 458 6.63 -3.29 -13.55
N ALA A 459 6.87 -3.92 -12.39
CA ALA A 459 6.81 -5.38 -12.26
C ALA A 459 5.43 -5.94 -12.60
N ALA A 460 4.34 -5.25 -12.21
CA ALA A 460 2.99 -5.62 -12.58
C ALA A 460 2.75 -5.48 -14.10
N HIS A 461 3.20 -4.36 -14.68
CA HIS A 461 3.05 -4.16 -16.13
C HIS A 461 3.80 -5.20 -16.95
N THR A 462 5.02 -5.54 -16.56
CA THR A 462 5.81 -6.58 -17.22
C THR A 462 5.25 -7.98 -16.97
N LEU A 463 4.64 -8.26 -15.81
CA LEU A 463 3.96 -9.54 -15.55
C LEU A 463 2.82 -9.77 -16.54
N ASP A 464 1.94 -8.78 -16.70
CA ASP A 464 0.79 -8.86 -17.60
C ASP A 464 1.21 -8.89 -19.09
N ALA A 465 2.35 -8.28 -19.43
CA ALA A 465 2.98 -8.40 -20.74
C ALA A 465 3.68 -9.77 -20.97
N GLY A 466 3.96 -10.52 -19.90
CA GLY A 466 4.77 -11.75 -19.92
C GLY A 466 6.27 -11.52 -20.13
N LEU A 467 6.77 -10.38 -19.63
CA LEU A 467 8.15 -9.91 -19.72
C LEU A 467 8.83 -9.77 -18.34
N LEU A 468 8.15 -10.12 -17.24
CA LEU A 468 8.68 -9.97 -15.90
C LEU A 468 9.98 -10.77 -15.66
N PRO A 469 10.13 -12.04 -16.10
CA PRO A 469 11.37 -12.79 -15.87
C PRO A 469 12.64 -12.10 -16.38
N GLN A 470 12.54 -11.34 -17.48
CA GLN A 470 13.67 -10.58 -18.04
C GLN A 470 14.04 -9.36 -17.18
N LEU A 471 13.08 -8.79 -16.46
CA LEU A 471 13.30 -7.66 -15.55
C LEU A 471 13.86 -8.10 -14.19
N LEU A 472 13.54 -9.32 -13.74
CA LEU A 472 13.97 -9.90 -12.46
C LEU A 472 15.45 -10.32 -12.42
N THR A 473 16.31 -9.57 -13.11
CA THR A 473 17.77 -9.69 -13.06
C THR A 473 18.43 -8.39 -12.58
N ASP A 474 17.66 -7.37 -12.23
CA ASP A 474 18.16 -6.07 -11.80
C ASP A 474 18.08 -5.90 -10.27
N PRO A 475 19.21 -5.92 -9.53
CA PRO A 475 19.25 -5.68 -8.09
C PRO A 475 18.75 -4.30 -7.67
N GLY A 476 18.89 -3.29 -8.54
CA GLY A 476 18.40 -1.95 -8.25
C GLY A 476 16.89 -1.93 -8.11
N LEU A 477 16.18 -2.65 -8.98
CA LEU A 477 14.73 -2.83 -8.84
C LEU A 477 14.39 -3.51 -7.50
N PHE A 478 15.09 -4.58 -7.14
CA PHE A 478 14.82 -5.32 -5.89
C PHE A 478 15.01 -4.49 -4.63
N ALA A 479 16.01 -3.59 -4.63
CA ALA A 479 16.28 -2.71 -3.51
C ALA A 479 15.26 -1.56 -3.42
N HIS A 480 14.86 -1.00 -4.56
CA HIS A 480 14.09 0.24 -4.62
C HIS A 480 12.57 0.05 -4.66
N ALA A 481 12.07 -0.97 -5.37
CA ALA A 481 10.63 -1.25 -5.48
C ALA A 481 9.98 -1.53 -4.12
N ASP A 482 8.71 -1.14 -4.00
CA ASP A 482 7.86 -1.55 -2.89
C ASP A 482 7.86 -3.09 -2.75
N PRO A 483 8.26 -3.62 -1.58
CA PRO A 483 8.45 -5.06 -1.42
C PRO A 483 7.13 -5.83 -1.42
N VAL A 484 5.98 -5.21 -1.13
CA VAL A 484 4.68 -5.89 -1.16
C VAL A 484 4.25 -6.11 -2.61
N THR A 485 4.33 -5.05 -3.40
CA THR A 485 3.94 -5.00 -4.82
C THR A 485 4.84 -5.89 -5.66
N LEU A 486 6.17 -5.76 -5.50
CA LEU A 486 7.13 -6.59 -6.23
C LEU A 486 6.99 -8.07 -5.84
N ARG A 487 6.88 -8.39 -4.55
CA ARG A 487 6.68 -9.79 -4.10
C ARG A 487 5.44 -10.42 -4.73
N ALA A 488 4.30 -9.73 -4.74
CA ALA A 488 3.08 -10.25 -5.33
C ALA A 488 3.23 -10.53 -6.83
N ALA A 489 3.94 -9.66 -7.56
CA ALA A 489 4.24 -9.88 -8.96
C ALA A 489 5.18 -11.10 -9.17
N VAL A 490 6.23 -11.24 -8.36
CA VAL A 490 7.16 -12.39 -8.49
C VAL A 490 6.49 -13.71 -8.10
N GLU A 491 5.65 -13.74 -7.06
CA GLU A 491 4.90 -14.94 -6.64
C GLU A 491 3.85 -15.41 -7.66
N ALA A 492 3.48 -14.57 -8.62
CA ALA A 492 2.58 -14.92 -9.71
C ALA A 492 3.29 -15.62 -10.88
N VAL A 493 4.62 -15.52 -10.96
CA VAL A 493 5.42 -16.19 -12.00
C VAL A 493 5.67 -17.65 -11.59
N PRO A 494 5.48 -18.63 -12.49
CA PRO A 494 5.86 -20.02 -12.22
C PRO A 494 7.34 -20.15 -11.80
N LEU A 495 7.61 -20.91 -10.74
CA LEU A 495 8.95 -21.04 -10.17
C LEU A 495 10.01 -21.51 -11.17
N ASP A 496 9.64 -22.33 -12.16
CA ASP A 496 10.54 -22.82 -13.22
C ASP A 496 10.91 -21.76 -14.26
N GLN A 497 10.20 -20.64 -14.30
CA GLN A 497 10.48 -19.49 -15.17
C GLN A 497 11.31 -18.41 -14.46
N LEU A 498 11.54 -18.54 -13.16
CA LEU A 498 12.31 -17.59 -12.37
C LEU A 498 13.81 -17.88 -12.47
N GLY A 499 14.60 -16.81 -12.64
CA GLY A 499 16.05 -16.89 -12.54
C GLY A 499 16.51 -16.98 -11.08
N ALA A 500 17.76 -17.42 -10.89
CA ALA A 500 18.42 -17.47 -9.58
C ALA A 500 18.23 -16.19 -8.73
N PRO A 501 18.44 -14.96 -9.25
CA PRO A 501 18.24 -13.74 -8.47
C PRO A 501 16.80 -13.53 -7.98
N ALA A 502 15.81 -13.93 -8.78
CA ALA A 502 14.40 -13.84 -8.40
C ALA A 502 14.04 -14.84 -7.29
N HIS A 503 14.65 -16.04 -7.29
CA HIS A 503 14.52 -16.99 -6.18
C HIS A 503 15.10 -16.42 -4.87
N THR A 504 16.27 -15.79 -4.93
CA THR A 504 16.87 -15.09 -3.78
C THR A 504 15.94 -13.99 -3.25
N TYR A 505 15.36 -13.19 -4.16
CA TYR A 505 14.39 -12.17 -3.80
C TYR A 505 13.16 -12.77 -3.10
N LEU A 506 12.51 -13.79 -3.68
CA LEU A 506 11.34 -14.44 -3.09
C LEU A 506 11.61 -15.00 -1.70
N ARG A 507 12.79 -15.58 -1.48
CA ARG A 507 13.19 -16.07 -0.16
C ARG A 507 13.27 -14.94 0.87
N THR A 508 13.77 -13.77 0.45
CA THR A 508 14.02 -12.61 1.31
C THR A 508 12.79 -11.72 1.48
N ALA A 509 11.87 -11.73 0.52
CA ALA A 509 10.70 -10.85 0.47
C ALA A 509 9.80 -10.86 1.74
N PRO A 510 9.57 -11.99 2.43
CA PRO A 510 8.87 -11.99 3.72
C PRO A 510 9.53 -11.12 4.79
N LEU A 511 10.87 -11.07 4.82
CA LEU A 511 11.63 -10.22 5.73
C LEU A 511 11.48 -8.74 5.33
N LEU A 512 11.59 -8.43 4.04
CA LEU A 512 11.47 -7.06 3.53
C LEU A 512 10.08 -6.48 3.80
N THR A 513 9.03 -7.27 3.53
CA THR A 513 7.64 -6.85 3.73
C THR A 513 7.27 -6.69 5.21
N ARG A 514 7.71 -7.60 6.10
CA ARG A 514 7.41 -7.51 7.54
C ARG A 514 8.15 -6.37 8.23
N SER A 515 9.41 -6.12 7.85
CA SER A 515 10.24 -5.12 8.50
C SER A 515 9.95 -3.69 8.07
N GLY A 516 9.31 -3.49 6.91
CA GLY A 516 9.14 -2.16 6.32
C GLY A 516 10.48 -1.47 6.05
N ALA A 517 11.56 -2.24 5.84
CA ALA A 517 12.91 -1.73 5.76
C ALA A 517 13.06 -0.68 4.62
N PRO A 518 13.78 0.43 4.85
CA PRO A 518 14.10 1.41 3.81
C PRO A 518 15.01 0.81 2.74
N ALA A 519 15.10 1.46 1.58
CA ALA A 519 15.81 0.92 0.40
C ALA A 519 17.26 0.49 0.68
N GLU A 520 18.00 1.27 1.46
CA GLU A 520 19.38 0.95 1.87
C GLU A 520 19.46 -0.34 2.70
N MET A 521 18.57 -0.50 3.68
CA MET A 521 18.52 -1.72 4.49
C MET A 521 18.04 -2.92 3.65
N ARG A 522 17.10 -2.73 2.73
CA ARG A 522 16.71 -3.78 1.78
C ARG A 522 17.88 -4.20 0.91
N ALA A 523 18.67 -3.26 0.41
CA ALA A 523 19.89 -3.54 -0.35
C ALA A 523 20.90 -4.34 0.49
N ALA A 524 21.13 -4.00 1.75
CA ALA A 524 22.04 -4.74 2.62
C ALA A 524 21.58 -6.17 2.92
N LEU A 525 20.27 -6.37 3.13
CA LEU A 525 19.69 -7.71 3.32
C LEU A 525 19.80 -8.55 2.04
N LEU A 526 19.53 -7.94 0.88
CA LEU A 526 19.66 -8.58 -0.44
C LEU A 526 21.12 -8.90 -0.78
N GLU A 527 22.06 -8.01 -0.46
CA GLU A 527 23.50 -8.22 -0.64
C GLU A 527 23.93 -9.50 0.07
N THR A 528 23.56 -9.65 1.35
CA THR A 528 23.88 -10.87 2.09
C THR A 528 23.20 -12.09 1.49
N ALA A 529 21.91 -11.98 1.13
CA ALA A 529 21.17 -13.09 0.54
C ALA A 529 21.77 -13.56 -0.80
N PHE A 530 22.28 -12.64 -1.62
CA PHE A 530 23.00 -12.96 -2.86
C PHE A 530 24.33 -13.66 -2.58
N VAL A 531 25.09 -13.22 -1.59
CA VAL A 531 26.34 -13.91 -1.20
C VAL A 531 26.05 -15.31 -0.65
N GLU A 532 24.99 -15.48 0.14
CA GLU A 532 24.53 -16.80 0.62
C GLU A 532 24.19 -17.77 -0.53
N ASP A 533 23.66 -17.25 -1.63
CA ASP A 533 23.29 -18.04 -2.82
C ASP A 533 24.41 -18.19 -3.85
N GLY A 534 25.60 -17.66 -3.58
CA GLY A 534 26.72 -17.68 -4.52
C GLY A 534 26.54 -16.76 -5.73
N LEU A 535 25.65 -15.75 -5.63
CA LEU A 535 25.33 -14.78 -6.65
C LEU A 535 26.16 -13.48 -6.50
N GLN A 536 27.48 -13.63 -6.37
CA GLN A 536 28.42 -12.52 -6.13
C GLN A 536 28.24 -11.33 -7.11
N PRO A 537 28.03 -11.52 -8.43
CA PRO A 537 27.82 -10.39 -9.34
C PRO A 537 26.63 -9.49 -8.97
N TYR A 538 25.58 -10.05 -8.36
CA TYR A 538 24.40 -9.29 -7.94
C TYR A 538 24.65 -8.55 -6.62
N ALA A 539 25.39 -9.16 -5.70
CA ALA A 539 25.87 -8.48 -4.48
C ALA A 539 26.81 -7.32 -4.82
N ASP A 540 27.74 -7.51 -5.75
CA ASP A 540 28.66 -6.46 -6.22
C ASP A 540 27.92 -5.33 -6.95
N ALA A 541 26.87 -5.65 -7.71
CA ALA A 541 26.03 -4.66 -8.37
C ALA A 541 25.35 -3.72 -7.36
N LEU A 542 24.87 -4.23 -6.21
CA LEU A 542 24.27 -3.39 -5.16
C LEU A 542 25.26 -2.37 -4.58
N HIS A 543 26.55 -2.73 -4.44
CA HIS A 543 27.59 -1.78 -4.04
C HIS A 543 27.82 -0.67 -5.08
N GLY A 544 27.52 -0.94 -6.35
CA GLY A 544 27.62 0.03 -7.44
C GLY A 544 26.47 1.04 -7.52
N LEU A 545 25.40 0.86 -6.74
CA LEU A 545 24.20 1.72 -6.77
C LEU A 545 24.29 2.95 -5.85
N GLY A 546 25.39 3.13 -5.13
CA GLY A 546 25.59 4.30 -4.26
C GLY A 546 24.86 4.22 -2.92
N PHE A 547 24.50 3.03 -2.46
CA PHE A 547 24.01 2.83 -1.09
C PHE A 547 25.17 2.83 -0.09
N ASP A 548 24.98 3.51 1.04
CA ASP A 548 25.87 3.42 2.20
C ASP A 548 25.51 2.20 3.05
N LEU A 549 25.69 1.00 2.49
CA LEU A 549 25.26 -0.24 3.17
C LEU A 549 25.89 -0.33 4.57
N PRO A 550 25.12 -0.71 5.60
CA PRO A 550 25.63 -0.78 6.97
C PRO A 550 26.68 -1.88 7.22
N TRP A 551 26.73 -2.85 6.31
CA TRP A 551 27.75 -3.88 6.30
C TRP A 551 28.05 -4.36 4.88
N ARG A 552 29.18 -5.04 4.74
CA ARG A 552 29.54 -5.83 3.56
C ARG A 552 29.73 -7.28 3.92
N THR A 553 29.09 -8.20 3.20
CA THR A 553 29.28 -9.64 3.44
C THR A 553 30.60 -10.08 2.82
N LEU A 554 31.53 -10.56 3.64
CA LEU A 554 32.88 -10.97 3.21
C LEU A 554 32.87 -12.39 2.64
N TRP A 555 32.11 -13.28 3.26
CA TRP A 555 31.91 -14.66 2.83
C TRP A 555 30.68 -15.27 3.52
N SER A 556 30.15 -16.33 2.92
CA SER A 556 29.08 -17.17 3.47
C SER A 556 29.48 -18.64 3.35
N LEU A 557 29.14 -19.44 4.38
CA LEU A 557 29.37 -20.88 4.44
C LEU A 557 28.05 -21.60 4.73
N PRO A 558 27.52 -22.42 3.81
CA PRO A 558 26.28 -23.17 4.03
C PRO A 558 26.54 -24.38 4.94
N LEU A 559 26.66 -24.12 6.24
CA LEU A 559 26.98 -25.11 7.27
C LEU A 559 25.74 -25.40 8.14
N ALA A 560 25.33 -26.67 8.19
CA ALA A 560 24.26 -27.11 9.07
C ALA A 560 24.78 -27.46 10.47
N GLY A 561 23.99 -27.16 11.50
CA GLY A 561 24.26 -27.61 12.87
C GLY A 561 25.41 -26.89 13.57
N VAL A 562 25.74 -25.66 13.14
CA VAL A 562 26.72 -24.80 13.82
C VAL A 562 26.25 -24.54 15.25
N VAL A 563 27.11 -24.86 16.22
CA VAL A 563 26.82 -24.74 17.66
C VAL A 563 27.22 -23.36 18.17
N SER A 564 28.37 -22.85 17.76
CA SER A 564 28.86 -21.53 18.17
C SER A 564 29.85 -20.95 17.17
N VAL A 565 29.96 -19.63 17.13
CA VAL A 565 30.92 -18.88 16.31
C VAL A 565 31.70 -17.91 17.18
N ALA A 566 33.00 -17.79 16.97
CA ALA A 566 33.84 -16.85 17.71
C ALA A 566 34.97 -16.28 16.82
N PRO A 567 35.24 -14.98 16.86
CA PRO A 567 36.46 -14.43 16.32
C PRO A 567 37.64 -14.87 17.19
N ALA A 568 38.74 -15.22 16.56
CA ALA A 568 39.98 -15.61 17.22
C ALA A 568 41.19 -15.11 16.43
N PHE A 569 42.36 -15.23 17.03
CA PHE A 569 43.62 -15.00 16.36
C PHE A 569 44.43 -16.29 16.33
N LEU A 570 44.95 -16.62 15.14
CA LEU A 570 45.88 -17.72 14.95
C LEU A 570 47.30 -17.21 15.17
N LEU A 571 47.99 -17.80 16.13
CA LEU A 571 49.38 -17.46 16.44
C LEU A 571 50.33 -18.03 15.37
N PRO A 572 51.41 -17.30 15.00
CA PRO A 572 52.42 -17.83 14.09
C PRO A 572 53.00 -19.14 14.63
N GLN A 573 53.38 -20.05 13.72
CA GLN A 573 54.18 -21.20 14.13
C GLN A 573 55.51 -20.65 14.65
N GLY A 574 55.84 -20.95 15.92
CA GLY A 574 57.20 -20.71 16.40
C GLY A 574 58.16 -21.43 15.46
N GLU A 575 59.13 -20.69 14.92
CA GLU A 575 60.26 -21.31 14.23
C GLU A 575 60.84 -22.35 15.19
N GLY A 576 60.74 -23.62 14.82
CA GLY A 576 61.49 -24.67 15.47
C GLY A 576 62.97 -24.31 15.36
N GLU A 577 63.68 -24.50 16.46
CA GLU A 577 65.14 -24.33 16.57
C GLU A 577 65.87 -24.88 15.33
N GLY A 578 66.49 -24.00 14.54
CA GLY A 578 67.49 -24.37 13.54
C GLY A 578 67.27 -23.81 12.14
N GLY A 579 67.74 -22.58 11.91
CA GLY A 579 67.89 -22.03 10.56
C GLY A 579 68.33 -20.57 10.55
N GLU A 580 69.64 -20.32 10.66
CA GLU A 580 70.21 -19.01 10.35
C GLU A 580 69.92 -18.67 8.88
N GLY A 581 68.98 -17.76 8.65
CA GLY A 581 68.64 -17.25 7.33
C GLY A 581 67.78 -15.99 7.46
N GLY A 582 68.44 -14.84 7.56
CA GLY A 582 67.79 -13.55 7.72
C GLY A 582 66.80 -13.23 6.60
N GLY A 583 65.54 -13.09 7.00
CA GLY A 583 64.50 -12.35 6.31
C GLY A 583 63.50 -11.90 7.38
N GLU A 584 63.20 -10.60 7.44
CA GLU A 584 62.24 -10.03 8.40
C GLU A 584 60.87 -10.69 8.23
N ALA A 585 60.58 -11.71 9.04
CA ALA A 585 59.25 -12.27 9.18
C ALA A 585 58.44 -11.35 10.09
N THR A 586 57.67 -10.45 9.51
CA THR A 586 56.56 -9.73 10.16
C THR A 586 55.43 -10.71 10.47
N GLY A 587 55.68 -11.65 11.38
CA GLY A 587 54.75 -12.71 11.79
C GLY A 587 53.65 -12.20 12.74
N GLY A 588 52.77 -11.33 12.25
CA GLY A 588 51.58 -10.91 12.99
C GLY A 588 50.59 -12.08 13.18
N SER A 589 49.85 -12.07 14.29
CA SER A 589 48.77 -13.03 14.51
C SER A 589 47.63 -12.81 13.50
N ARG A 590 47.13 -13.90 12.90
CA ARG A 590 46.14 -13.83 11.81
C ARG A 590 44.71 -13.92 12.36
N PRO A 591 43.80 -12.97 12.06
CA PRO A 591 42.41 -13.08 12.47
C PRO A 591 41.68 -14.23 11.76
N VAL A 592 40.95 -15.03 12.51
CA VAL A 592 40.21 -16.21 12.05
C VAL A 592 38.82 -16.26 12.67
N ALA A 593 37.88 -16.89 11.98
CA ALA A 593 36.60 -17.32 12.53
C ALA A 593 36.73 -18.77 13.00
N ALA A 594 36.49 -19.01 14.28
CA ALA A 594 36.43 -20.32 14.90
C ALA A 594 34.98 -20.78 14.99
N LEU A 595 34.64 -21.84 14.27
CA LEU A 595 33.28 -22.36 14.17
C LEU A 595 33.21 -23.74 14.82
N VAL A 596 32.31 -23.92 15.79
CA VAL A 596 32.03 -25.24 16.38
C VAL A 596 30.91 -25.88 15.58
N VAL A 597 31.22 -26.99 14.92
CA VAL A 597 30.36 -27.68 13.94
C VAL A 597 30.23 -29.16 14.29
N PRO A 598 29.33 -29.95 13.68
CA PRO A 598 29.27 -31.39 13.92
C PRO A 598 30.57 -32.11 13.51
N ALA A 599 30.95 -33.18 14.22
CA ALA A 599 32.23 -33.89 14.03
C ALA A 599 32.48 -34.44 12.60
N GLY A 600 31.41 -34.63 11.82
CA GLY A 600 31.49 -35.07 10.41
C GLY A 600 31.65 -33.96 9.37
N THR A 601 31.79 -32.70 9.80
CA THR A 601 31.88 -31.56 8.88
C THR A 601 33.22 -31.59 8.13
N PRO A 602 33.22 -31.57 6.78
CA PRO A 602 34.45 -31.58 6.00
C PRO A 602 35.40 -30.44 6.37
N GLY A 603 36.68 -30.76 6.59
CA GLY A 603 37.71 -29.78 6.97
C GLY A 603 37.74 -29.39 8.44
N ALA A 604 36.80 -29.87 9.26
CA ALA A 604 36.78 -29.62 10.70
C ALA A 604 37.64 -30.64 11.46
N ARG A 605 38.30 -30.20 12.53
CA ARG A 605 39.11 -31.05 13.41
C ARG A 605 38.29 -31.46 14.64
N PRO A 606 38.15 -32.76 14.97
CA PRO A 606 37.37 -33.20 16.12
C PRO A 606 37.86 -32.57 17.42
N LEU A 607 36.94 -32.12 18.27
CA LEU A 607 37.27 -31.70 19.62
C LEU A 607 37.30 -32.95 20.54
N PRO A 608 38.21 -33.02 21.53
CA PRO A 608 38.30 -34.15 22.44
C PRO A 608 36.97 -34.37 23.18
N ASP A 609 36.51 -35.63 23.26
CA ASP A 609 35.34 -36.05 24.03
C ASP A 609 34.02 -35.31 23.69
N SER A 610 33.86 -34.86 22.44
CA SER A 610 32.66 -34.19 21.95
C SER A 610 32.21 -34.71 20.58
N ASP A 611 30.90 -34.67 20.32
CA ASP A 611 30.30 -34.90 18.98
C ASP A 611 30.47 -33.70 18.03
N THR A 612 31.31 -32.73 18.42
CA THR A 612 31.60 -31.51 17.67
C THR A 612 33.05 -31.47 17.18
N ALA A 613 33.27 -30.80 16.06
CA ALA A 613 34.58 -30.44 15.54
C ALA A 613 34.73 -28.92 15.44
N LEU A 614 35.98 -28.47 15.38
CA LEU A 614 36.36 -27.09 15.18
C LEU A 614 36.74 -26.88 13.72
N LEU A 615 36.06 -25.95 13.05
CA LEU A 615 36.38 -25.49 11.71
C LEU A 615 36.97 -24.08 11.80
N LEU A 616 38.15 -23.90 11.21
CA LEU A 616 38.80 -22.59 11.14
C LEU A 616 38.70 -22.01 9.75
N HIS A 617 38.35 -20.74 9.73
CA HIS A 617 38.18 -20.00 8.50
C HIS A 617 38.88 -18.65 8.62
N ASP A 618 39.42 -18.13 7.52
CA ASP A 618 39.96 -16.77 7.52
C ASP A 618 38.83 -15.77 7.81
N LEU A 619 39.09 -14.76 8.64
CA LEU A 619 38.06 -13.81 9.03
C LEU A 619 37.65 -12.90 7.86
N PHE A 620 38.60 -12.52 7.00
CA PHE A 620 38.38 -11.52 5.95
C PHE A 620 38.19 -12.11 4.55
N ARG A 621 38.62 -13.36 4.32
CA ARG A 621 38.62 -13.98 3.01
C ARG A 621 37.92 -15.33 3.01
N PRO A 622 37.24 -15.71 1.90
CA PRO A 622 36.78 -17.08 1.72
C PRO A 622 37.99 -18.04 1.73
N GLY A 623 38.02 -19.01 2.65
CA GLY A 623 39.14 -19.94 2.78
C GLY A 623 39.22 -20.67 4.11
N HIS A 624 39.20 -22.00 4.03
CA HIS A 624 39.45 -22.90 5.16
C HIS A 624 40.93 -22.83 5.57
N LEU A 625 41.18 -22.87 6.88
CA LEU A 625 42.52 -22.88 7.44
C LEU A 625 42.75 -24.19 8.18
N ASP A 626 43.73 -24.97 7.74
CA ASP A 626 44.16 -26.16 8.46
C ASP A 626 45.20 -25.77 9.52
N ALA A 627 44.74 -25.55 10.75
CA ALA A 627 45.60 -25.22 11.88
C ALA A 627 45.11 -25.88 13.18
N ASP A 628 46.04 -26.08 14.11
CA ASP A 628 45.75 -26.68 15.41
C ASP A 628 45.03 -25.68 16.33
N ALA A 629 44.00 -26.15 17.04
CA ALA A 629 43.22 -25.39 18.01
C ALA A 629 44.10 -24.81 19.13
N THR A 630 45.20 -25.49 19.48
CA THR A 630 46.17 -25.04 20.48
C THR A 630 46.86 -23.72 20.14
N ARG A 631 46.85 -23.33 18.86
CA ARG A 631 47.44 -22.07 18.36
C ARG A 631 46.44 -20.92 18.33
N MET A 632 45.19 -21.16 18.72
CA MET A 632 44.17 -20.13 18.76
C MET A 632 44.19 -19.38 20.08
N ARG A 633 44.07 -18.06 19.98
CA ARG A 633 43.84 -17.18 21.11
C ARG A 633 42.56 -16.39 20.86
N ARG A 634 41.63 -16.39 21.81
CA ARG A 634 40.48 -15.46 21.77
C ARG A 634 40.94 -14.03 22.03
N PRO A 635 40.26 -13.01 21.50
CA PRO A 635 40.48 -11.61 21.88
C PRO A 635 40.42 -11.46 23.41
N SER A 636 41.31 -10.65 24.00
CA SER A 636 41.22 -10.31 25.42
C SER A 636 40.07 -9.34 25.68
N GLU A 637 39.65 -9.21 26.95
CA GLU A 637 38.63 -8.22 27.33
C GLU A 637 39.06 -6.80 26.96
N ASP A 638 40.34 -6.45 27.13
CA ASP A 638 40.89 -5.15 26.72
C ASP A 638 40.83 -4.94 25.19
N GLU A 639 41.13 -5.97 24.40
CA GLU A 639 41.02 -5.92 22.93
C GLU A 639 39.57 -5.80 22.47
N GLN A 640 38.63 -6.43 23.17
CA GLN A 640 37.19 -6.29 22.90
C GLN A 640 36.64 -4.93 23.35
N ALA A 641 37.12 -4.40 24.48
CA ALA A 641 36.74 -3.08 24.99
C ALA A 641 37.29 -1.94 24.11
N ALA A 642 38.44 -2.16 23.47
CA ALA A 642 39.01 -1.23 22.49
C ALA A 642 38.29 -1.23 21.13
N SER A 643 37.39 -2.20 20.87
CA SER A 643 36.59 -2.19 19.66
C SER A 643 35.64 -0.99 19.65
N PRO A 644 35.51 -0.25 18.54
CA PRO A 644 34.56 0.87 18.47
C PRO A 644 33.10 0.42 18.54
N TYR A 645 32.84 -0.88 18.38
CA TYR A 645 31.50 -1.44 18.32
C TYR A 645 31.20 -2.39 19.49
N GLY A 646 29.95 -2.39 19.92
CA GLY A 646 29.37 -3.38 20.80
C GLY A 646 28.27 -4.17 20.09
N LEU A 647 27.97 -5.36 20.62
CA LEU A 647 26.93 -6.25 20.11
C LEU A 647 25.88 -6.47 21.20
N SER A 648 24.62 -6.46 20.82
CA SER A 648 23.50 -6.89 21.66
C SER A 648 22.57 -7.79 20.85
N ARG A 649 21.97 -8.79 21.51
CA ARG A 649 21.17 -9.83 20.85
C ARG A 649 19.78 -9.92 21.48
N GLY A 650 18.76 -9.82 20.64
CA GLY A 650 17.37 -10.18 20.93
C GLY A 650 17.05 -11.60 20.44
N ALA A 651 15.77 -11.97 20.47
CA ALA A 651 15.32 -13.27 19.97
C ALA A 651 15.43 -13.38 18.44
N ASP A 652 15.12 -12.28 17.75
CA ASP A 652 14.96 -12.18 16.29
C ASP A 652 15.73 -11.01 15.66
N TYR A 653 16.52 -10.29 16.48
CA TYR A 653 17.38 -9.21 16.02
C TYR A 653 18.79 -9.26 16.64
N LEU A 654 19.77 -8.75 15.90
CA LEU A 654 21.10 -8.40 16.39
C LEU A 654 21.31 -6.90 16.21
N ARG A 655 21.77 -6.19 17.24
CA ARG A 655 22.08 -4.76 17.17
C ARG A 655 23.56 -4.54 17.40
N VAL A 656 24.19 -3.86 16.47
CA VAL A 656 25.53 -3.32 16.61
C VAL A 656 25.40 -1.85 16.98
N TRP A 657 26.07 -1.46 18.05
CA TRP A 657 26.04 -0.09 18.58
C TRP A 657 27.46 0.46 18.70
N ALA A 658 27.61 1.77 18.60
CA ALA A 658 28.90 2.43 18.77
C ALA A 658 29.18 2.60 20.26
N ARG A 659 30.34 2.12 20.73
CA ARG A 659 30.64 2.12 22.17
C ARG A 659 30.76 3.50 22.78
N GLU A 660 31.27 4.46 22.02
CA GLU A 660 31.50 5.82 22.49
C GLU A 660 30.19 6.62 22.63
N SER A 661 29.27 6.53 21.65
CA SER A 661 28.01 7.27 21.69
C SER A 661 26.85 6.50 22.33
N GLY A 662 26.90 5.17 22.34
CA GLY A 662 25.78 4.31 22.74
C GLY A 662 24.68 4.17 21.67
N GLU A 663 24.85 4.79 20.50
CA GLU A 663 23.86 4.75 19.42
C GLU A 663 23.91 3.43 18.64
N VAL A 664 22.75 2.98 18.16
CA VAL A 664 22.66 1.80 17.30
C VAL A 664 23.18 2.17 15.91
N VAL A 665 24.29 1.55 15.53
CA VAL A 665 24.93 1.72 14.22
C VAL A 665 24.16 0.96 13.16
N THR A 666 23.74 -0.27 13.49
CA THR A 666 22.90 -1.06 12.59
C THR A 666 22.17 -2.17 13.35
N ALA A 667 21.05 -2.61 12.79
CA ALA A 667 20.28 -3.74 13.26
C ALA A 667 20.12 -4.77 12.14
N LEU A 668 20.48 -6.01 12.44
CA LEU A 668 20.25 -7.15 11.58
C LEU A 668 18.99 -7.88 12.04
N LEU A 669 18.03 -7.98 11.12
CA LEU A 669 16.88 -8.87 11.23
C LEU A 669 17.16 -10.13 10.42
N SER A 670 16.73 -11.28 10.92
CA SER A 670 16.84 -12.54 10.18
C SER A 670 15.47 -13.17 9.97
N ASP A 671 15.32 -13.82 8.82
CA ASP A 671 14.19 -14.68 8.51
C ASP A 671 14.29 -16.07 9.15
N THR A 672 15.43 -16.37 9.78
CA THR A 672 15.69 -17.61 10.52
C THR A 672 16.23 -17.29 11.91
N PRO A 673 15.97 -18.12 12.93
CA PRO A 673 16.49 -17.88 14.27
C PRO A 673 18.03 -17.85 14.29
N PHE A 674 18.59 -16.89 15.04
CA PHE A 674 20.03 -16.84 15.29
C PHE A 674 20.46 -18.01 16.17
N ARG A 675 21.43 -18.80 15.70
CA ARG A 675 22.07 -19.86 16.47
C ARG A 675 23.13 -19.29 17.41
N ASP A 676 24.00 -18.45 16.86
CA ASP A 676 25.02 -17.71 17.62
C ASP A 676 25.49 -16.49 16.82
N ALA A 677 26.09 -15.51 17.50
CA ALA A 677 26.71 -14.37 16.85
C ALA A 677 27.77 -13.74 17.74
N ASP A 678 28.86 -13.26 17.14
CA ASP A 678 29.95 -12.61 17.85
C ASP A 678 30.62 -11.55 16.96
N LEU A 679 31.26 -10.54 17.57
CA LEU A 679 31.82 -9.38 16.88
C LEU A 679 33.33 -9.30 17.12
N SER A 680 34.11 -9.28 16.04
CA SER A 680 35.56 -9.14 16.14
C SER A 680 35.96 -7.72 16.55
N PRO A 681 37.12 -7.54 17.19
CA PRO A 681 37.65 -6.19 17.47
C PRO A 681 37.81 -5.32 16.21
N GLN A 682 38.00 -5.96 15.05
CA GLN A 682 38.13 -5.30 13.74
C GLN A 682 36.77 -4.93 13.11
N GLY A 683 35.66 -5.15 13.81
CA GLY A 683 34.31 -4.83 13.33
C GLY A 683 33.75 -5.84 12.33
N VAL A 684 34.19 -7.11 12.40
CA VAL A 684 33.59 -8.20 11.61
C VAL A 684 32.58 -8.95 12.47
N LEU A 685 31.31 -8.86 12.09
CA LEU A 685 30.21 -9.57 12.71
C LEU A 685 30.12 -10.98 12.12
N LEU A 686 30.34 -12.00 12.96
CA LEU A 686 30.06 -13.40 12.64
C LEU A 686 28.63 -13.72 13.04
N VAL A 687 27.84 -14.24 12.10
CA VAL A 687 26.44 -14.61 12.34
C VAL A 687 26.22 -16.05 11.91
N ALA A 688 25.77 -16.88 12.84
CA ALA A 688 25.30 -18.24 12.56
C ALA A 688 23.77 -18.30 12.63
N THR A 689 23.18 -18.81 11.57
CA THR A 689 21.74 -19.09 11.46
C THR A 689 21.53 -20.56 11.06
N GLU A 690 20.29 -20.97 10.83
CA GLU A 690 20.01 -22.30 10.28
C GLU A 690 20.54 -22.50 8.85
N ARG A 691 20.82 -21.40 8.13
CA ARG A 691 21.34 -21.44 6.76
C ARG A 691 22.84 -21.67 6.71
N GLY A 692 23.57 -21.24 7.73
CA GLY A 692 25.01 -21.27 7.71
C GLY A 692 25.65 -20.17 8.54
N VAL A 693 26.89 -19.84 8.19
CA VAL A 693 27.68 -18.79 8.83
C VAL A 693 28.02 -17.72 7.82
N THR A 694 27.82 -16.46 8.20
CA THR A 694 28.28 -15.29 7.43
C THR A 694 29.27 -14.47 8.24
N ALA A 695 30.25 -13.87 7.57
CA ALA A 695 31.08 -12.81 8.12
C ALA A 695 30.74 -11.49 7.43
N ARG A 696 30.43 -10.46 8.22
CA ARG A 696 29.97 -9.17 7.73
C ARG A 696 30.84 -8.07 8.31
N GLN A 697 31.54 -7.33 7.46
CA GLN A 697 32.30 -6.16 7.89
C GLN A 697 31.35 -5.00 8.10
N ILE A 698 31.31 -4.44 9.30
CA ILE A 698 30.59 -3.19 9.57
C ILE A 698 31.33 -2.04 8.89
N THR A 699 30.60 -1.26 8.10
CA THR A 699 31.10 -0.20 7.21
C THR A 699 30.73 1.19 7.71
N VAL A 700 29.63 1.32 8.47
CA VAL A 700 29.25 2.59 9.09
C VAL A 700 30.30 2.96 10.15
N PRO A 701 30.94 4.13 10.06
CA PRO A 701 31.90 4.56 11.07
C PRO A 701 31.22 4.82 12.41
N ALA A 702 31.88 4.47 13.52
CA ALA A 702 31.43 4.91 14.84
C ALA A 702 31.44 6.45 14.90
N PRO A 703 30.36 7.12 15.32
CA PRO A 703 30.30 8.58 15.41
C PRO A 703 31.40 9.11 16.33
N ALA A 704 32.05 10.18 15.89
CA ALA A 704 33.08 10.87 16.65
C ALA A 704 32.47 11.47 17.94
N PRO A 705 33.27 11.59 19.03
CA PRO A 705 32.78 12.14 20.28
C PRO A 705 32.18 13.53 20.07
N VAL A 706 30.96 13.76 20.59
CA VAL A 706 30.42 15.10 20.76
C VAL A 706 31.41 15.84 21.68
N PRO A 707 32.03 16.96 21.26
CA PRO A 707 32.95 17.67 22.12
C PRO A 707 32.23 18.07 23.40
N GLU A 708 32.79 17.69 24.55
CA GLU A 708 32.27 18.08 25.86
C GLU A 708 32.02 19.61 25.86
N PRO A 709 30.86 20.09 26.36
CA PRO A 709 30.71 21.51 26.59
C PRO A 709 31.83 21.96 27.52
N ALA A 710 32.63 22.92 27.04
CA ALA A 710 33.80 23.41 27.75
C ALA A 710 33.44 23.74 29.22
N PRO A 711 34.28 23.36 30.21
CA PRO A 711 33.94 23.56 31.60
C PRO A 711 33.71 25.04 31.88
N GLU A 712 32.51 25.37 32.35
CA GLU A 712 32.16 26.71 32.81
C GLU A 712 33.27 27.23 33.73
N ARG A 713 33.87 28.36 33.34
CA ARG A 713 34.78 29.10 34.22
C ARG A 713 34.01 29.42 35.50
N ARG A 714 34.38 28.77 36.61
CA ARG A 714 33.93 29.13 37.96
C ARG A 714 34.01 30.64 38.13
N GLN A 715 32.86 31.30 38.15
CA GLN A 715 32.77 32.67 38.64
C GLN A 715 33.18 32.66 40.11
N ALA A 716 34.09 33.58 40.47
CA ALA A 716 34.52 33.81 41.84
C ALA A 716 33.32 34.28 42.70
N PRO A 717 33.33 34.06 44.03
CA PRO A 717 32.21 34.41 44.88
C PRO A 717 32.04 35.93 44.98
N LEU A 718 30.84 36.43 44.70
CA LEU A 718 30.41 37.78 45.03
C LEU A 718 30.27 37.94 46.56
N PRO A 719 30.70 39.05 47.17
CA PRO A 719 30.49 39.32 48.60
C PRO A 719 29.02 39.66 48.89
N ALA A 720 28.57 39.23 50.07
CA ALA A 720 27.21 39.37 50.61
C ALA A 720 26.78 40.83 50.89
N PRO A 721 25.47 41.11 50.99
CA PRO A 721 24.86 42.43 50.80
C PRO A 721 24.75 43.25 52.09
N SER A 722 24.43 44.54 51.97
CA SER A 722 23.98 45.38 53.09
C SER A 722 22.75 46.23 52.69
N PRO A 723 21.89 46.57 53.66
CA PRO A 723 20.44 46.51 53.50
C PRO A 723 19.75 47.89 53.44
N GLU A 724 18.41 47.84 53.33
CA GLU A 724 17.38 48.91 53.39
C GLU A 724 16.71 49.17 52.02
N ALA A 725 15.39 49.19 51.85
CA ALA A 725 14.24 48.98 52.73
C ALA A 725 13.03 48.61 51.82
N GLY A 726 12.12 47.72 52.28
CA GLY A 726 10.85 47.40 51.58
C GLY A 726 9.76 48.44 51.88
N PRO A 727 8.45 48.10 51.76
CA PRO A 727 7.81 47.01 50.99
C PRO A 727 6.72 47.56 50.03
N GLU A 728 6.26 46.78 49.04
CA GLU A 728 4.84 46.80 48.66
C GLU A 728 4.45 45.60 47.77
N VAL A 729 3.20 45.20 47.92
CA VAL A 729 2.60 43.91 47.57
C VAL A 729 1.40 44.17 46.63
N VAL A 730 1.42 43.54 45.43
CA VAL A 730 0.28 42.99 44.64
C VAL A 730 -0.74 44.04 44.09
N PRO A 731 -1.62 43.82 43.06
CA PRO A 731 -2.03 42.63 42.26
C PRO A 731 -1.92 42.79 40.72
N THR A 732 -1.91 41.72 39.90
CA THR A 732 -3.03 40.95 39.29
C THR A 732 -3.91 41.68 38.25
N ILE A 733 -4.01 41.05 37.07
CA ILE A 733 -4.66 41.38 35.77
C ILE A 733 -6.17 41.66 35.90
N PRO A 734 -6.83 42.42 34.98
CA PRO A 734 -7.63 41.74 33.93
C PRO A 734 -7.83 42.50 32.58
N ALA A 735 -8.56 41.79 31.71
CA ALA A 735 -9.02 41.97 30.32
C ALA A 735 -9.78 43.25 29.86
N GLN A 736 -9.80 43.38 28.52
CA GLN A 736 -10.90 43.76 27.60
C GLN A 736 -11.20 45.23 27.15
N ALA A 737 -11.34 45.33 25.82
CA ALA A 737 -12.43 45.95 25.03
C ALA A 737 -12.29 47.37 24.39
N THR A 738 -12.42 47.34 23.05
CA THR A 738 -13.19 48.22 22.13
C THR A 738 -12.91 49.72 22.03
N GLY A 739 -12.78 50.20 20.77
CA GLY A 739 -13.56 51.35 20.31
C GLY A 739 -12.89 52.39 19.40
N THR A 740 -13.36 52.42 18.15
CA THR A 740 -13.70 53.62 17.34
C THR A 740 -12.62 54.36 16.53
N ALA A 741 -12.97 54.59 15.25
CA ALA A 741 -12.26 55.34 14.21
C ALA A 741 -12.24 56.87 14.43
N PRO A 742 -11.51 57.63 13.58
CA PRO A 742 -12.25 58.50 12.65
C PRO A 742 -11.68 58.57 11.22
N ALA A 743 -12.49 59.13 10.34
CA ALA A 743 -12.26 59.40 8.91
C ALA A 743 -11.44 60.69 8.66
N ALA A 744 -10.78 60.77 7.49
CA ALA A 744 -11.05 61.75 6.42
C ALA A 744 -9.81 62.09 5.56
N ASP A 745 -10.08 62.18 4.26
CA ASP A 745 -9.59 63.15 3.27
C ASP A 745 -8.39 62.93 2.32
N ALA A 746 -8.71 63.32 1.07
CA ALA A 746 -7.91 63.95 0.02
C ALA A 746 -6.89 63.09 -0.77
N ALA A 747 -7.15 62.79 -2.04
CA ALA A 747 -6.93 63.63 -3.24
C ALA A 747 -5.57 63.28 -3.89
N SER A 748 -5.56 62.64 -5.07
CA SER A 748 -5.55 63.27 -6.41
C SER A 748 -4.14 63.45 -6.97
N GLN A 749 -3.95 62.95 -8.19
CA GLN A 749 -3.02 63.41 -9.23
C GLN A 749 -1.52 63.13 -8.99
N ASP A 750 -0.92 62.25 -9.79
CA ASP A 750 -0.28 62.71 -11.03
C ASP A 750 0.10 61.54 -11.96
N ARG A 751 -0.35 61.64 -13.20
CA ARG A 751 0.28 61.08 -14.41
C ARG A 751 1.22 62.19 -14.90
N PRO A 752 2.36 61.93 -15.57
CA PRO A 752 2.25 61.43 -16.95
C PRO A 752 3.46 60.67 -17.52
N GLN A 753 3.22 60.10 -18.73
CA GLN A 753 4.14 59.91 -19.86
C GLN A 753 5.37 59.01 -19.61
N GLY A 754 5.71 58.02 -20.44
CA GLY A 754 5.49 57.74 -21.86
C GLY A 754 6.72 56.91 -22.26
N VAL A 755 6.62 55.88 -23.09
CA VAL A 755 6.96 55.87 -24.53
C VAL A 755 7.31 54.39 -24.80
N GLU A 756 6.47 53.64 -25.52
CA GLU A 756 6.62 53.15 -26.92
C GLU A 756 7.65 52.03 -27.17
N GLY A 757 7.26 51.10 -28.05
CA GLY A 757 8.10 50.09 -28.71
C GLY A 757 7.66 48.66 -28.41
N ASP A 758 6.60 48.07 -28.97
CA ASP A 758 6.22 47.81 -30.38
C ASP A 758 6.78 46.47 -30.92
N HIS A 759 5.88 45.69 -31.54
CA HIS A 759 6.05 44.45 -32.33
C HIS A 759 6.71 43.24 -31.61
N SER A 760 6.18 42.01 -31.60
CA SER A 760 5.40 41.30 -32.62
C SER A 760 4.73 40.06 -32.03
#